data_AF-A0A3D2Z1Q5-F1
#
_entry.id   AF-A0A3D2Z1Q5-F1
#
_cell.length_a   1.000
_cell.length_b   1.000
_cell.length_c   1.000
_cell.angle_alpha   90.00
_cell.angle_beta   90.00
_cell.angle_gamma   90.00
#
_symmetry.space_group_name_H-M   'P 1'
#
loop_
_entity.id
_entity.type
_entity.pdbx_description
1 polymer ?
#
loop_
_entity_poly.entity_id
_entity_poly.type
_entity_poly.pdbx_seq_one_letter_code
_entity_poly.pdbx_strand_id
1 'polypeptide(L)'
;MGWPDPGSSGAARNVSGARDRGNRSGHIREDADHRHRLLKMVRHTIEEHMMGRQTGIILSRVVVALLGVATAHGDVLQFDSRADWNTWSIPQGALQMSADGNISLSRSDKNINAVAKARDFNHIVKSSREPIPGGIRVVGSGLASADNLIDGRQDTWWEPSQDDLLDFWWIEVDLGRMVLAQKIKLTFPDTLDVEPFRSFSVYVNDGVRATAARDVFRFTRVGRTKEPNRERIVEYTLETVERADATGEYLATGDTLDFAMVQYVRFVAEEFQPGAALAEIEVTAVGDNVVLGSVERGGGVRGGTNLGNLLALVDGDRNTIWTISSTGEWEAQGHWFEFDAGVVYWVDRAFVNISQHRGGFSFKLVTSEGERSTGLTADRIRSGFDFLDLTLIDNAVSPVRFNFDMQFPPRKVRYAFWHASASVPRQIGTITQFMLFGEGYVAEVEMVSDFIDLGGAASIRRLTWDADLPPGTFVEIRSQTGDTFFIEQKFFSKNGIEISEAQWNKLPKSQKQEVLEIQRPGSDWSGWSQVYDFPEEVFLSPSPRRYVQLSVKLGNDDPEVTPLLRNIALHFDDALISGGVTSRIFPRQAGFDSLQAFTYVLKPTFRFGDQGFDRVQIQVPSPVGEVAVRVSGAEVAPLSVTMVGDSLQVDLPERIQRDSVEVEFLARIQANATLFNAWVSVVGEELQQGVRPEEQHASTVFVPSVATGGSLIRGVEVSPLFTPNGDGINDEASIRFVLAKVEAREADVSIHDLSGRQVRRVADGGSGHDWDGRDDGGQLLPPGAYICRIALSADVGEQTAHRVINLAY
;
A
#
# COMPACT_ATOMS: atom_id res chain seq x y z
N MET A 1 33.52 -71.50 21.06
CA MET A 1 33.23 -70.25 20.33
C MET A 1 31.79 -70.35 19.86
N GLY A 2 30.89 -69.71 20.60
CA GLY A 2 29.50 -70.14 20.72
C GLY A 2 28.52 -69.38 19.83
N TRP A 3 27.79 -70.15 19.02
CA TRP A 3 26.32 -70.16 19.01
C TRP A 3 25.82 -70.98 20.24
N PRO A 4 24.51 -71.09 20.60
CA PRO A 4 23.27 -70.66 19.93
C PRO A 4 22.16 -70.08 20.86
N ASP A 5 21.03 -69.66 20.28
CA ASP A 5 19.66 -69.68 20.87
C ASP A 5 19.24 -71.16 21.16
N PRO A 6 18.26 -71.57 22.02
CA PRO A 6 16.86 -71.06 22.04
C PRO A 6 16.02 -71.23 23.35
N GLY A 7 14.79 -70.69 23.37
CA GLY A 7 13.57 -71.47 23.66
C GLY A 7 13.02 -71.69 25.10
N SER A 8 11.93 -70.97 25.41
CA SER A 8 10.60 -71.44 25.90
C SER A 8 10.38 -72.23 27.22
N SER A 9 9.34 -71.83 27.99
CA SER A 9 8.25 -72.65 28.60
C SER A 9 7.60 -71.87 29.78
N GLY A 10 6.31 -71.98 30.16
CA GLY A 10 5.17 -72.87 29.83
C GLY A 10 3.82 -72.15 30.08
N ALA A 11 2.71 -72.55 29.42
CA ALA A 11 1.70 -73.56 29.79
C ALA A 11 0.92 -73.19 31.09
N ALA A 12 -0.43 -73.10 31.14
CA ALA A 12 -1.45 -74.14 30.92
C ALA A 12 -2.88 -73.52 30.79
N ARG A 13 -3.72 -73.87 29.81
CA ARG A 13 -4.82 -74.88 29.75
C ARG A 13 -6.09 -74.66 30.60
N ASN A 14 -7.24 -74.59 29.91
CA ASN A 14 -8.53 -75.32 30.07
C ASN A 14 -9.47 -74.76 28.96
N VAL A 15 -10.05 -75.44 27.96
CA VAL A 15 -10.68 -76.76 27.68
C VAL A 15 -12.13 -76.94 28.18
N SER A 16 -12.99 -77.26 27.19
CA SER A 16 -14.36 -77.83 27.21
C SER A 16 -15.53 -76.84 27.36
N GLY A 17 -16.65 -76.96 26.64
CA GLY A 17 -17.14 -78.04 25.78
C GLY A 17 -18.35 -77.64 24.92
N ALA A 18 -18.60 -78.44 23.89
CA ALA A 18 -19.57 -78.26 22.82
C ALA A 18 -20.97 -78.81 23.13
N ARG A 19 -22.00 -78.37 22.37
CA ARG A 19 -22.96 -79.22 21.63
C ARG A 19 -23.99 -78.41 20.81
N ASP A 20 -23.71 -78.29 19.52
CA ASP A 20 -24.40 -78.89 18.36
C ASP A 20 -25.93 -79.07 18.29
N ARG A 21 -26.46 -78.67 17.12
CA ARG A 21 -27.60 -79.14 16.26
C ARG A 21 -28.16 -77.89 15.52
N GLY A 22 -28.18 -77.71 14.20
CA GLY A 22 -27.99 -78.58 13.04
C GLY A 22 -29.23 -78.53 12.14
N ASN A 23 -29.21 -77.80 11.00
CA ASN A 23 -29.59 -78.34 9.68
C ASN A 23 -29.37 -77.34 8.50
N ARG A 24 -28.52 -77.78 7.54
CA ARG A 24 -28.59 -77.83 6.05
C ARG A 24 -29.55 -76.86 5.32
N SER A 25 -29.29 -76.30 4.13
CA SER A 25 -28.46 -76.60 2.93
C SER A 25 -28.62 -75.37 1.99
N GLY A 26 -27.78 -75.01 1.01
CA GLY A 26 -26.60 -75.59 0.38
C GLY A 26 -26.11 -74.64 -0.73
N HIS A 27 -24.78 -74.67 -0.95
CA HIS A 27 -23.98 -74.46 -2.19
C HIS A 27 -24.28 -73.36 -3.23
N ILE A 28 -23.34 -72.74 -3.96
CA ILE A 28 -21.87 -72.53 -3.96
C ILE A 28 -21.59 -71.62 -5.20
N ARG A 29 -20.59 -70.72 -5.09
CA ARG A 29 -19.75 -70.08 -6.15
C ARG A 29 -20.32 -69.03 -7.13
N GLU A 30 -19.78 -67.82 -6.95
CA GLU A 30 -19.04 -66.99 -7.93
C GLU A 30 -18.94 -67.51 -9.37
N ASP A 31 -19.23 -66.67 -10.37
CA ASP A 31 -18.17 -65.97 -11.12
C ASP A 31 -18.71 -64.82 -11.98
N ALA A 32 -17.81 -63.91 -12.31
CA ALA A 32 -18.00 -62.69 -13.09
C ALA A 32 -18.44 -62.95 -14.55
N ASP A 33 -19.53 -62.30 -14.99
CA ASP A 33 -19.59 -61.61 -16.30
C ASP A 33 -20.89 -60.80 -16.46
N HIS A 34 -20.93 -59.57 -15.94
CA HIS A 34 -21.92 -58.55 -16.35
C HIS A 34 -21.28 -57.16 -16.35
N ARG A 35 -20.09 -57.09 -16.95
CA ARG A 35 -19.28 -55.89 -17.13
C ARG A 35 -18.84 -55.70 -18.58
N HIS A 36 -19.70 -56.02 -19.56
CA HIS A 36 -19.53 -55.46 -20.90
C HIS A 36 -20.79 -55.67 -21.76
N ARG A 37 -21.26 -54.59 -22.38
CA ARG A 37 -22.36 -54.46 -23.37
C ARG A 37 -23.72 -54.01 -22.83
N LEU A 38 -23.74 -52.75 -22.37
CA LEU A 38 -24.57 -51.72 -23.01
C LEU A 38 -23.93 -50.33 -22.81
N LEU A 39 -22.69 -50.25 -23.29
CA LEU A 39 -22.03 -49.02 -23.74
C LEU A 39 -22.24 -48.98 -25.27
N LYS A 40 -23.37 -48.42 -25.73
CA LYS A 40 -23.61 -47.87 -27.09
C LYS A 40 -25.07 -47.42 -27.27
N MET A 41 -25.41 -46.37 -26.53
CA MET A 41 -26.41 -45.32 -26.77
C MET A 41 -26.30 -44.42 -25.53
N VAL A 42 -25.44 -43.41 -25.37
CA VAL A 42 -24.78 -42.43 -26.25
C VAL A 42 -25.80 -41.66 -27.11
N ARG A 43 -26.38 -40.58 -26.58
CA ARG A 43 -25.85 -39.18 -26.70
C ARG A 43 -26.93 -38.09 -26.42
N HIS A 44 -27.59 -38.10 -25.27
CA HIS A 44 -28.53 -37.06 -24.75
C HIS A 44 -28.96 -37.61 -23.36
N THR A 45 -28.94 -36.96 -22.20
CA THR A 45 -29.00 -35.54 -21.82
C THR A 45 -28.48 -35.45 -20.37
N ILE A 46 -27.22 -35.05 -20.19
CA ILE A 46 -26.62 -34.55 -18.93
C ILE A 46 -25.55 -33.56 -19.37
N GLU A 47 -25.81 -32.25 -19.24
CA GLU A 47 -24.85 -31.11 -19.11
C GLU A 47 -25.57 -29.74 -19.29
N GLU A 48 -26.64 -29.49 -18.54
CA GLU A 48 -27.21 -28.14 -18.37
C GLU A 48 -27.67 -27.98 -16.91
N HIS A 49 -26.81 -27.38 -16.05
CA HIS A 49 -27.15 -26.40 -14.99
C HIS A 49 -26.00 -26.13 -14.00
N MET A 50 -24.84 -26.76 -14.16
CA MET A 50 -23.57 -26.25 -13.60
C MET A 50 -22.45 -26.52 -14.62
N MET A 51 -21.62 -25.50 -14.84
CA MET A 51 -20.53 -25.38 -15.82
C MET A 51 -20.90 -24.89 -17.24
N GLY A 52 -20.56 -23.63 -17.50
CA GLY A 52 -20.24 -23.08 -18.82
C GLY A 52 -20.45 -21.56 -18.85
N ARG A 53 -19.58 -20.70 -19.40
CA ARG A 53 -18.27 -20.84 -20.06
C ARG A 53 -17.76 -19.41 -20.23
N GLN A 54 -16.50 -19.13 -19.86
CA GLN A 54 -15.65 -18.27 -20.66
C GLN A 54 -14.99 -19.16 -21.72
N THR A 55 -15.32 -18.96 -22.99
CA THR A 55 -14.38 -18.95 -24.13
C THR A 55 -15.13 -18.59 -25.41
N GLY A 56 -14.50 -17.69 -26.17
CA GLY A 56 -15.03 -16.90 -27.28
C GLY A 56 -15.91 -17.60 -28.32
N ILE A 57 -16.95 -16.88 -28.73
CA ILE A 57 -17.45 -16.90 -30.11
C ILE A 57 -17.41 -15.47 -30.64
N ILE A 58 -16.66 -15.33 -31.72
CA ILE A 58 -16.64 -14.21 -32.65
C ILE A 58 -18.09 -13.89 -33.04
N LEU A 59 -18.59 -12.77 -32.55
CA LEU A 59 -19.80 -12.13 -33.07
C LEU A 59 -19.36 -10.83 -33.70
N SER A 60 -19.24 -10.88 -35.03
CA SER A 60 -19.12 -9.73 -35.91
C SER A 60 -20.26 -8.76 -35.63
N ARG A 61 -20.01 -7.77 -34.77
CA ARG A 61 -20.85 -6.59 -34.68
C ARG A 61 -20.36 -5.61 -35.73
N VAL A 62 -21.13 -5.53 -36.81
CA VAL A 62 -21.07 -4.44 -37.78
C VAL A 62 -21.39 -3.16 -37.02
N VAL A 63 -20.37 -2.37 -36.73
CA VAL A 63 -20.53 -0.96 -36.38
C VAL A 63 -20.89 -0.25 -37.68
N VAL A 64 -22.13 0.25 -37.76
CA VAL A 64 -22.50 1.22 -38.80
C VAL A 64 -21.85 2.54 -38.41
N ALA A 65 -20.68 2.79 -39.00
CA ALA A 65 -20.01 4.08 -38.93
C ALA A 65 -20.84 5.11 -39.73
N LEU A 66 -21.56 5.97 -39.01
CA LEU A 66 -21.98 7.25 -39.58
C LEU A 66 -20.73 8.14 -39.62
N LEU A 67 -20.13 8.21 -40.81
CA LEU A 67 -19.02 9.10 -41.14
C LEU A 67 -19.43 10.57 -40.95
N GLY A 68 -19.13 11.11 -39.78
CA GLY A 68 -18.84 12.52 -39.60
C GLY A 68 -17.32 12.68 -39.60
N VAL A 69 -16.78 13.38 -40.60
CA VAL A 69 -15.34 13.63 -40.72
C VAL A 69 -14.90 14.56 -39.59
N ALA A 70 -14.23 14.00 -38.59
CA ALA A 70 -13.30 14.68 -37.72
C ALA A 70 -12.05 13.79 -37.64
N THR A 71 -10.93 14.27 -38.16
CA THR A 71 -9.63 13.63 -37.97
C THR A 71 -9.25 13.76 -36.49
N ALA A 72 -9.43 12.68 -35.73
CA ALA A 72 -8.84 12.53 -34.42
C ALA A 72 -7.64 11.58 -34.56
N HIS A 73 -6.44 12.10 -34.39
CA HIS A 73 -5.22 11.30 -34.28
C HIS A 73 -4.92 11.06 -32.79
N GLY A 74 -4.94 9.78 -32.39
CA GLY A 74 -4.54 9.27 -31.08
C GLY A 74 -5.63 8.47 -30.37
N ASP A 75 -5.28 7.27 -29.89
CA ASP A 75 -6.12 6.45 -29.04
C ASP A 75 -5.95 6.91 -27.58
N VAL A 76 -7.07 6.99 -26.85
CA VAL A 76 -7.10 7.34 -25.43
C VAL A 76 -7.60 6.13 -24.66
N LEU A 77 -6.77 5.61 -23.75
CA LEU A 77 -7.20 4.64 -22.76
C LEU A 77 -7.52 5.38 -21.46
N GLN A 78 -8.78 5.34 -21.04
CA GLN A 78 -9.28 6.05 -19.87
C GLN A 78 -9.81 5.07 -18.82
N PHE A 79 -9.49 5.35 -17.56
CA PHE A 79 -10.03 4.71 -16.37
C PHE A 79 -10.87 5.76 -15.65
N ASP A 80 -12.19 5.60 -15.65
CA ASP A 80 -13.12 6.54 -15.01
C ASP A 80 -14.36 5.87 -14.41
N SER A 81 -14.50 4.54 -14.55
CA SER A 81 -15.63 3.79 -14.07
C SER A 81 -15.23 2.74 -13.04
N ARG A 82 -16.20 2.32 -12.22
CA ARG A 82 -16.01 1.20 -11.27
C ARG A 82 -15.53 -0.08 -11.97
N ALA A 83 -15.95 -0.32 -13.21
CA ALA A 83 -15.52 -1.50 -13.96
C ALA A 83 -14.03 -1.44 -14.28
N ASP A 84 -13.51 -0.26 -14.62
CA ASP A 84 -12.10 -0.05 -14.93
C ASP A 84 -11.24 -0.19 -13.67
N TRP A 85 -11.66 0.42 -12.56
CA TRP A 85 -10.93 0.34 -11.30
C TRP A 85 -10.91 -1.07 -10.69
N ASN A 86 -11.93 -1.89 -10.95
CA ASN A 86 -11.97 -3.28 -10.50
C ASN A 86 -10.93 -4.18 -11.19
N THR A 87 -10.26 -3.72 -12.24
CA THR A 87 -9.09 -4.42 -12.83
C THR A 87 -7.78 -4.06 -12.14
N TRP A 88 -7.81 -3.25 -11.09
CA TRP A 88 -6.62 -2.85 -10.35
C TRP A 88 -6.48 -3.72 -9.10
N SER A 89 -5.22 -3.95 -8.71
CA SER A 89 -4.89 -4.48 -7.39
C SER A 89 -5.08 -3.38 -6.35
N ILE A 90 -6.18 -3.46 -5.60
CA ILE A 90 -6.59 -2.47 -4.59
C ILE A 90 -6.65 -3.15 -3.22
N PRO A 91 -6.01 -2.60 -2.17
CA PRO A 91 -6.15 -3.11 -0.81
C PRO A 91 -7.63 -3.09 -0.36
N GLN A 92 -8.17 -4.27 -0.03
CA GLN A 92 -9.59 -4.43 0.23
C GLN A 92 -10.07 -3.56 1.40
N GLY A 93 -11.11 -2.76 1.17
CA GLY A 93 -11.72 -1.90 2.19
C GLY A 93 -10.95 -0.61 2.47
N ALA A 94 -9.81 -0.35 1.82
CA ALA A 94 -9.05 0.90 2.00
C ALA A 94 -9.57 2.08 1.15
N LEU A 95 -10.34 1.79 0.09
CA LEU A 95 -10.94 2.77 -0.80
C LEU A 95 -12.47 2.63 -0.85
N GLN A 96 -13.15 3.75 -1.02
CA GLN A 96 -14.56 3.82 -1.37
C GLN A 96 -14.71 4.21 -2.85
N MET A 97 -15.52 3.44 -3.59
CA MET A 97 -15.85 3.75 -4.98
C MET A 97 -17.31 4.17 -5.08
N SER A 98 -17.55 5.39 -5.53
CA SER A 98 -18.90 5.88 -5.81
C SER A 98 -19.58 5.11 -6.96
N ALA A 99 -20.88 5.32 -7.16
CA ALA A 99 -21.61 4.72 -8.28
C ALA A 99 -21.09 5.23 -9.65
N ASP A 100 -20.61 6.47 -9.68
CA ASP A 100 -20.11 7.14 -10.89
C ASP A 100 -18.63 6.86 -11.16
N GLY A 101 -17.99 6.00 -10.38
CA GLY A 101 -16.59 5.58 -10.61
C GLY A 101 -15.53 6.40 -9.87
N ASN A 102 -15.88 7.48 -9.18
CA ASN A 102 -14.90 8.24 -8.37
C ASN A 102 -14.37 7.40 -7.19
N ILE A 103 -13.07 7.55 -6.91
CA ILE A 103 -12.34 6.88 -5.83
C ILE A 103 -12.02 7.89 -4.73
N SER A 104 -12.33 7.54 -3.49
CA SER A 104 -11.85 8.23 -2.27
C SER A 104 -11.32 7.24 -1.25
N LEU A 105 -10.66 7.73 -0.21
CA LEU A 105 -10.21 6.89 0.91
C LEU A 105 -11.42 6.40 1.72
N SER A 106 -11.35 5.18 2.23
CA SER A 106 -12.34 4.69 3.21
C SER A 106 -12.15 5.38 4.56
N ARG A 107 -13.20 5.44 5.37
CA ARG A 107 -13.16 5.99 6.73
C ARG A 107 -13.25 4.88 7.78
N SER A 108 -12.47 5.01 8.85
CA SER A 108 -12.60 4.24 10.09
C SER A 108 -13.23 5.12 11.16
N ASP A 109 -14.21 4.59 11.89
CA ASP A 109 -14.97 5.36 12.86
C ASP A 109 -14.74 4.86 14.30
N LYS A 110 -14.96 5.77 15.26
CA LYS A 110 -15.06 5.47 16.69
C LYS A 110 -16.50 5.46 17.16
N ASN A 111 -16.74 4.87 18.33
CA ASN A 111 -18.08 4.78 18.94
C ASN A 111 -19.13 4.15 18.01
N ILE A 112 -18.73 3.13 17.25
CA ILE A 112 -19.56 2.49 16.22
C ILE A 112 -20.68 1.65 16.84
N ASN A 113 -21.81 1.50 16.14
CA ASN A 113 -22.76 0.42 16.44
C ASN A 113 -22.24 -0.89 15.83
N ALA A 114 -21.67 -1.76 16.66
CA ALA A 114 -21.10 -3.03 16.24
C ALA A 114 -22.13 -4.01 15.65
N VAL A 115 -23.41 -3.88 16.02
CA VAL A 115 -24.51 -4.71 15.50
C VAL A 115 -24.79 -4.40 14.03
N ALA A 116 -24.75 -3.12 13.64
CA ALA A 116 -25.05 -2.68 12.27
C ALA A 116 -24.11 -3.32 11.22
N LYS A 117 -22.84 -3.57 11.60
CA LYS A 117 -21.84 -4.22 10.75
C LYS A 117 -21.63 -5.70 11.08
N ALA A 118 -22.46 -6.32 11.92
CA ALA A 118 -22.19 -7.68 12.44
C ALA A 118 -22.09 -8.74 11.33
N ARG A 119 -22.88 -8.59 10.26
CA ARG A 119 -22.88 -9.51 9.11
C ARG A 119 -21.67 -9.34 8.17
N ASP A 120 -20.91 -8.26 8.32
CA ASP A 120 -19.71 -8.02 7.50
C ASP A 120 -18.51 -8.86 7.98
N PHE A 121 -18.60 -9.43 9.17
CA PHE A 121 -17.54 -10.20 9.79
C PHE A 121 -17.90 -11.67 9.86
N ASN A 122 -16.93 -12.51 9.51
CA ASN A 122 -17.04 -13.95 9.57
C ASN A 122 -16.15 -14.52 10.66
N HIS A 123 -16.60 -15.59 11.31
CA HIS A 123 -15.80 -16.34 12.25
C HIS A 123 -16.05 -17.85 12.16
N ILE A 124 -15.14 -18.66 12.69
CA ILE A 124 -15.25 -20.12 12.64
C ILE A 124 -15.98 -20.66 13.87
N VAL A 125 -17.03 -21.46 13.65
CA VAL A 125 -17.71 -22.25 14.69
C VAL A 125 -17.30 -23.72 14.67
N LYS A 126 -17.38 -24.42 15.82
CA LYS A 126 -16.99 -25.83 15.92
C LYS A 126 -17.93 -26.77 15.18
N SER A 127 -19.20 -26.42 15.06
CA SER A 127 -20.23 -27.23 14.40
C SER A 127 -20.00 -27.40 12.90
N SER A 128 -19.77 -26.31 12.16
CA SER A 128 -19.55 -26.33 10.70
C SER A 128 -18.07 -26.45 10.32
N ARG A 129 -17.16 -25.87 11.11
CA ARG A 129 -15.74 -25.63 10.76
C ARG A 129 -15.53 -24.76 9.52
N GLU A 130 -16.58 -24.13 9.03
CA GLU A 130 -16.55 -23.14 7.96
C GLU A 130 -16.83 -21.76 8.57
N PRO A 131 -16.23 -20.68 8.04
CA PRO A 131 -16.56 -19.32 8.45
C PRO A 131 -18.06 -19.04 8.27
N ILE A 132 -18.69 -18.46 9.28
CA ILE A 132 -20.09 -18.00 9.24
C ILE A 132 -20.14 -16.51 9.56
N PRO A 133 -21.09 -15.74 8.99
CA PRO A 133 -21.28 -14.34 9.33
C PRO A 133 -21.88 -14.18 10.75
N GLY A 134 -21.70 -13.00 11.34
CA GLY A 134 -22.48 -12.58 12.50
C GLY A 134 -23.97 -12.33 12.18
N GLY A 135 -24.69 -11.69 13.11
CA GLY A 135 -26.12 -11.40 13.03
C GLY A 135 -26.93 -12.18 14.08
N ILE A 136 -28.18 -12.54 13.76
CA ILE A 136 -28.99 -13.38 14.66
C ILE A 136 -28.43 -14.80 14.65
N ARG A 137 -27.91 -15.25 15.79
CA ARG A 137 -27.25 -16.55 15.90
C ARG A 137 -28.23 -17.66 16.29
N VAL A 138 -28.97 -17.45 17.39
CA VAL A 138 -30.02 -18.36 17.84
C VAL A 138 -31.14 -17.54 18.47
N VAL A 139 -32.36 -17.98 18.23
CA VAL A 139 -33.57 -17.42 18.82
C VAL A 139 -34.42 -18.56 19.39
N GLY A 140 -34.96 -18.35 20.59
CA GLY A 140 -35.83 -19.34 21.21
C GLY A 140 -37.26 -19.31 20.64
N SER A 141 -37.77 -18.12 20.32
CA SER A 141 -39.13 -17.88 19.81
C SER A 141 -39.18 -16.65 18.89
N GLY A 142 -40.12 -16.61 17.94
CA GLY A 142 -40.30 -15.43 17.08
C GLY A 142 -39.32 -15.34 15.89
N LEU A 143 -38.83 -16.49 15.39
CA LEU A 143 -37.79 -16.57 14.34
C LEU A 143 -38.08 -15.70 13.10
N ALA A 144 -39.34 -15.63 12.65
CA ALA A 144 -39.71 -14.86 11.46
C ALA A 144 -39.48 -13.34 11.57
N SER A 145 -39.39 -12.81 12.79
CA SER A 145 -39.20 -11.38 13.08
C SER A 145 -37.82 -11.08 13.69
N ALA A 146 -36.98 -12.09 13.91
CA ALA A 146 -35.74 -11.96 14.66
C ALA A 146 -34.73 -11.01 14.01
N ASP A 147 -34.64 -11.01 12.68
CA ASP A 147 -33.71 -10.15 11.94
C ASP A 147 -34.09 -8.65 11.99
N ASN A 148 -35.34 -8.32 12.36
CA ASN A 148 -35.75 -6.93 12.57
C ASN A 148 -34.98 -6.27 13.72
N LEU A 149 -34.40 -7.06 14.62
CA LEU A 149 -33.68 -6.56 15.80
C LEU A 149 -32.37 -5.85 15.47
N ILE A 150 -31.87 -6.04 14.25
CA ILE A 150 -30.55 -5.62 13.78
C ILE A 150 -30.62 -4.99 12.39
N ASP A 151 -31.80 -4.53 11.97
CA ASP A 151 -32.05 -3.98 10.63
C ASP A 151 -31.84 -2.46 10.55
N GLY A 152 -31.55 -1.82 11.70
CA GLY A 152 -31.34 -0.39 11.86
C GLY A 152 -32.64 0.42 11.92
N ARG A 153 -33.80 -0.23 12.07
CA ARG A 153 -35.11 0.41 12.04
C ARG A 153 -35.84 0.27 13.35
N GLN A 154 -36.47 1.36 13.79
CA GLN A 154 -37.23 1.38 15.04
C GLN A 154 -38.73 1.13 14.84
N ASP A 155 -39.17 0.95 13.59
CA ASP A 155 -40.55 0.68 13.20
C ASP A 155 -40.80 -0.79 12.83
N THR A 156 -39.77 -1.63 12.93
CA THR A 156 -39.83 -3.09 12.88
C THR A 156 -39.44 -3.65 14.25
N TRP A 157 -39.77 -4.89 14.55
CA TRP A 157 -39.46 -5.49 15.85
C TRP A 157 -39.39 -7.01 15.83
N TRP A 158 -38.66 -7.56 16.79
CA TRP A 158 -38.75 -8.95 17.19
C TRP A 158 -39.89 -9.13 18.20
N GLU A 159 -40.77 -10.08 17.93
CA GLU A 159 -41.85 -10.51 18.83
C GLU A 159 -41.81 -12.04 19.01
N PRO A 160 -41.69 -12.56 20.24
CA PRO A 160 -41.85 -13.98 20.52
C PRO A 160 -43.30 -14.44 20.30
N SER A 161 -43.47 -15.71 19.91
CA SER A 161 -44.79 -16.32 19.76
C SER A 161 -45.51 -16.40 21.11
N GLN A 162 -46.77 -15.96 21.12
CA GLN A 162 -47.63 -16.03 22.30
C GLN A 162 -47.99 -17.47 22.71
N ASP A 163 -47.78 -18.45 21.82
CA ASP A 163 -47.98 -19.88 22.08
C ASP A 163 -46.75 -20.55 22.72
N ASP A 164 -45.58 -19.90 22.69
CA ASP A 164 -44.35 -20.47 23.22
C ASP A 164 -44.21 -20.24 24.74
N LEU A 165 -43.61 -21.22 25.44
CA LEU A 165 -43.29 -21.07 26.87
C LEU A 165 -42.26 -19.95 27.07
N LEU A 166 -42.34 -19.25 28.21
CA LEU A 166 -41.42 -18.17 28.58
C LEU A 166 -39.94 -18.56 28.49
N ASP A 167 -39.58 -19.82 28.76
CA ASP A 167 -38.20 -20.34 28.64
C ASP A 167 -37.62 -20.23 27.22
N PHE A 168 -38.46 -20.01 26.21
CA PHE A 168 -38.07 -19.78 24.81
C PHE A 168 -38.09 -18.28 24.42
N TRP A 169 -38.49 -17.38 25.31
CA TRP A 169 -38.57 -15.94 25.01
C TRP A 169 -37.20 -15.27 25.20
N TRP A 170 -36.27 -15.60 24.30
CA TRP A 170 -34.93 -15.03 24.27
C TRP A 170 -34.38 -15.03 22.84
N ILE A 171 -33.41 -14.15 22.61
CA ILE A 171 -32.73 -13.98 21.33
C ILE A 171 -31.26 -13.63 21.55
N GLU A 172 -30.39 -14.12 20.68
CA GLU A 172 -28.95 -13.91 20.73
C GLU A 172 -28.44 -13.28 19.43
N VAL A 173 -27.76 -12.14 19.58
CA VAL A 173 -27.04 -11.44 18.53
C VAL A 173 -25.56 -11.78 18.64
N ASP A 174 -24.98 -12.16 17.52
CA ASP A 174 -23.55 -12.38 17.30
C ASP A 174 -22.98 -11.19 16.54
N LEU A 175 -21.99 -10.51 17.10
CA LEU A 175 -21.35 -9.35 16.48
C LEU A 175 -20.38 -9.72 15.35
N GLY A 176 -20.23 -11.03 15.07
CA GLY A 176 -19.34 -11.60 14.04
C GLY A 176 -17.85 -11.56 14.41
N ARG A 177 -17.49 -10.73 15.41
CA ARG A 177 -16.16 -10.54 15.96
C ARG A 177 -16.25 -10.11 17.41
N MET A 178 -15.17 -10.27 18.18
CA MET A 178 -15.07 -9.64 19.49
C MET A 178 -14.78 -8.14 19.36
N VAL A 179 -15.55 -7.32 20.08
CA VAL A 179 -15.39 -5.86 20.16
C VAL A 179 -15.19 -5.39 21.60
N LEU A 180 -14.58 -4.22 21.76
CA LEU A 180 -14.54 -3.49 23.03
C LEU A 180 -15.83 -2.66 23.15
N ALA A 181 -16.87 -3.22 23.77
CA ALA A 181 -18.18 -2.61 23.89
C ALA A 181 -18.28 -1.71 25.12
N GLN A 182 -18.67 -0.46 24.93
CA GLN A 182 -18.86 0.54 26.00
C GLN A 182 -20.32 0.60 26.48
N LYS A 183 -21.28 0.32 25.59
CA LYS A 183 -22.70 0.42 25.90
C LYS A 183 -23.53 -0.60 25.13
N ILE A 184 -24.58 -1.12 25.75
CA ILE A 184 -25.70 -1.79 25.08
C ILE A 184 -26.94 -0.92 25.23
N LYS A 185 -27.60 -0.62 24.12
CA LYS A 185 -28.86 0.12 24.08
C LYS A 185 -29.94 -0.77 23.51
N LEU A 186 -31.06 -0.84 24.22
CA LEU A 186 -32.29 -1.49 23.80
C LEU A 186 -33.28 -0.40 23.39
N THR A 187 -33.87 -0.53 22.20
CA THR A 187 -34.97 0.32 21.77
C THR A 187 -36.23 -0.52 21.63
N PHE A 188 -37.30 -0.10 22.31
CA PHE A 188 -38.61 -0.73 22.24
C PHE A 188 -39.50 -0.02 21.20
N PRO A 189 -40.46 -0.74 20.59
CA PRO A 189 -41.39 -0.14 19.62
C PRO A 189 -42.24 0.97 20.25
N ASP A 190 -42.65 1.93 19.42
CA ASP A 190 -43.58 3.00 19.79
C ASP A 190 -44.78 2.95 18.86
N THR A 191 -45.61 1.94 19.10
CA THR A 191 -46.81 1.67 18.34
C THR A 191 -47.93 1.27 19.29
N LEU A 192 -49.16 1.22 18.78
CA LEU A 192 -50.30 0.66 19.52
C LEU A 192 -50.45 -0.86 19.29
N ASP A 193 -49.62 -1.45 18.42
CA ASP A 193 -49.75 -2.84 17.98
C ASP A 193 -49.00 -3.80 18.91
N VAL A 194 -47.92 -3.33 19.53
CA VAL A 194 -47.07 -4.08 20.46
C VAL A 194 -46.62 -3.21 21.62
N GLU A 195 -46.20 -3.86 22.71
CA GLU A 195 -45.83 -3.22 23.96
C GLU A 195 -44.33 -3.44 24.29
N PRO A 196 -43.65 -2.50 24.95
CA PRO A 196 -42.31 -2.73 25.48
C PRO A 196 -42.27 -3.89 26.49
N PHE A 197 -41.22 -4.72 26.46
CA PHE A 197 -41.01 -5.71 27.51
C PHE A 197 -40.87 -5.05 28.88
N ARG A 198 -41.65 -5.52 29.86
CA ARG A 198 -41.66 -4.98 31.23
C ARG A 198 -40.60 -5.62 32.14
N SER A 199 -40.34 -6.91 31.99
CA SER A 199 -39.37 -7.64 32.81
C SER A 199 -38.39 -8.41 31.92
N PHE A 200 -37.11 -8.09 31.97
CA PHE A 200 -36.08 -8.71 31.13
C PHE A 200 -34.67 -8.64 31.74
N SER A 201 -33.77 -9.45 31.20
CA SER A 201 -32.33 -9.45 31.48
C SER A 201 -31.52 -9.40 30.19
N VAL A 202 -30.36 -8.76 30.25
CA VAL A 202 -29.36 -8.72 29.17
C VAL A 202 -28.08 -9.39 29.63
N TYR A 203 -27.56 -10.27 28.79
CA TYR A 203 -26.32 -11.00 29.04
C TYR A 203 -25.34 -10.83 27.89
N VAL A 204 -24.05 -10.96 28.19
CA VAL A 204 -22.98 -10.92 27.19
C VAL A 204 -22.01 -12.10 27.33
N ASN A 205 -21.35 -12.44 26.25
CA ASN A 205 -20.17 -13.31 26.23
C ASN A 205 -19.11 -12.69 25.30
N ASP A 206 -17.85 -12.91 25.62
CA ASP A 206 -16.66 -12.33 24.97
C ASP A 206 -16.16 -13.13 23.76
N GLY A 207 -16.95 -14.12 23.29
CA GLY A 207 -16.58 -15.04 22.23
C GLY A 207 -15.94 -16.34 22.73
N VAL A 208 -15.53 -16.41 24.00
CA VAL A 208 -14.83 -17.59 24.54
C VAL A 208 -15.82 -18.72 24.84
N ARG A 209 -15.56 -19.88 24.24
CA ARG A 209 -16.34 -21.10 24.48
C ARG A 209 -16.06 -21.63 25.89
N ALA A 210 -17.12 -22.08 26.56
CA ALA A 210 -17.04 -22.79 27.84
C ALA A 210 -16.39 -24.18 27.70
N THR A 211 -16.37 -24.76 26.50
CA THR A 211 -15.70 -26.04 26.21
C THR A 211 -14.97 -25.99 24.88
N ALA A 212 -13.84 -26.69 24.76
CA ALA A 212 -13.09 -26.76 23.51
C ALA A 212 -13.80 -27.54 22.38
N ALA A 213 -14.79 -28.36 22.73
CA ALA A 213 -15.41 -29.33 21.82
C ALA A 213 -16.72 -28.85 21.17
N ARG A 214 -17.39 -27.84 21.74
CA ARG A 214 -18.73 -27.39 21.31
C ARG A 214 -18.87 -25.88 21.45
N ASP A 215 -19.70 -25.28 20.60
CA ASP A 215 -20.08 -23.85 20.65
C ASP A 215 -21.09 -23.59 21.79
N VAL A 216 -20.61 -23.79 23.02
CA VAL A 216 -21.34 -23.52 24.26
C VAL A 216 -20.66 -22.35 24.95
N PHE A 217 -21.43 -21.34 25.33
CA PHE A 217 -20.91 -20.09 25.89
C PHE A 217 -21.41 -19.88 27.31
N ARG A 218 -20.56 -19.29 28.16
CA ARG A 218 -20.95 -18.85 29.50
C ARG A 218 -21.22 -17.35 29.42
N PHE A 219 -22.47 -16.99 29.69
CA PHE A 219 -22.94 -15.62 29.64
C PHE A 219 -22.85 -14.94 31.02
N THR A 220 -22.49 -13.66 31.01
CA THR A 220 -22.48 -12.77 32.18
C THR A 220 -23.62 -11.79 32.07
N ARG A 221 -24.42 -11.63 33.12
CA ARG A 221 -25.51 -10.65 33.13
C ARG A 221 -24.97 -9.24 33.29
N VAL A 222 -25.32 -8.35 32.38
CA VAL A 222 -24.92 -6.93 32.40
C VAL A 222 -26.10 -6.00 32.71
N GLY A 223 -27.32 -6.45 32.47
CA GLY A 223 -28.54 -5.69 32.70
C GLY A 223 -29.68 -6.55 33.21
N ARG A 224 -30.55 -5.95 34.05
CA ARG A 224 -31.84 -6.52 34.48
C ARG A 224 -32.79 -5.42 34.91
N THR A 225 -34.07 -5.54 34.56
CA THR A 225 -35.15 -4.72 35.12
C THR A 225 -35.36 -5.03 36.60
N LYS A 226 -35.25 -4.02 37.46
CA LYS A 226 -35.56 -4.14 38.90
C LYS A 226 -37.03 -3.83 39.21
N GLU A 227 -37.62 -2.97 38.40
CA GLU A 227 -39.04 -2.62 38.38
C GLU A 227 -39.56 -2.80 36.95
N PRO A 228 -40.88 -2.95 36.74
CA PRO A 228 -41.44 -3.08 35.40
C PRO A 228 -41.05 -1.89 34.52
N ASN A 229 -40.38 -2.17 33.41
CA ASN A 229 -39.94 -1.17 32.45
C ASN A 229 -41.14 -0.37 31.89
N ARG A 230 -40.94 0.93 31.75
CA ARG A 230 -41.86 1.87 31.10
C ARG A 230 -41.14 2.76 30.08
N GLU A 231 -39.83 2.58 29.95
CA GLU A 231 -38.98 3.36 29.08
C GLU A 231 -38.94 2.74 27.69
N ARG A 232 -38.90 3.60 26.68
CA ARG A 232 -38.69 3.21 25.29
C ARG A 232 -37.23 2.87 25.00
N ILE A 233 -36.30 3.48 25.73
CA ILE A 233 -34.87 3.28 25.57
C ILE A 233 -34.29 2.86 26.90
N VAL A 234 -33.59 1.72 26.92
CA VAL A 234 -32.88 1.23 28.10
C VAL A 234 -31.43 1.02 27.73
N GLU A 235 -30.52 1.64 28.48
CA GLU A 235 -29.09 1.59 28.24
C GLU A 235 -28.34 0.93 29.40
N TYR A 236 -27.32 0.14 29.07
CA TYR A 236 -26.38 -0.46 30.01
C TYR A 236 -24.96 -0.07 29.62
N THR A 237 -24.31 0.73 30.46
CA THR A 237 -22.85 0.97 30.36
C THR A 237 -22.10 -0.29 30.74
N LEU A 238 -21.08 -0.62 29.97
CA LEU A 238 -20.24 -1.79 30.18
C LEU A 238 -18.86 -1.34 30.65
N GLU A 239 -18.34 -2.05 31.65
CA GLU A 239 -17.06 -1.76 32.27
C GLU A 239 -16.33 -3.05 32.62
N THR A 240 -14.99 -3.01 32.62
CA THR A 240 -14.14 -4.11 33.07
C THR A 240 -13.31 -3.65 34.26
N VAL A 241 -13.51 -4.27 35.42
CA VAL A 241 -12.67 -4.02 36.60
C VAL A 241 -11.29 -4.65 36.40
N GLU A 242 -10.24 -3.83 36.47
CA GLU A 242 -8.84 -4.20 36.24
C GLU A 242 -7.97 -3.59 37.36
N ARG A 243 -7.96 -4.24 38.53
CA ARG A 243 -7.17 -3.82 39.69
C ARG A 243 -5.75 -4.38 39.60
N ALA A 244 -4.86 -3.64 38.95
CA ALA A 244 -3.49 -4.07 38.69
C ALA A 244 -2.50 -2.89 38.57
N ASP A 245 -1.27 -3.09 39.04
CA ASP A 245 -0.24 -2.05 39.21
C ASP A 245 0.77 -2.03 38.04
N ALA A 246 0.28 -1.96 36.81
CA ALA A 246 1.12 -1.83 35.62
C ALA A 246 1.40 -0.36 35.26
N THR A 247 2.54 -0.08 34.64
CA THR A 247 2.93 1.27 34.19
C THR A 247 3.26 1.30 32.70
N GLY A 248 3.10 2.48 32.09
CA GLY A 248 3.43 2.76 30.70
C GLY A 248 2.96 4.16 30.31
N GLU A 249 3.67 4.83 29.40
CA GLU A 249 3.44 6.25 29.06
C GLU A 249 1.99 6.57 28.66
N TYR A 250 1.38 5.66 27.90
CA TYR A 250 0.02 5.81 27.35
C TYR A 250 -0.99 4.81 27.94
N LEU A 251 -0.60 4.04 28.96
CA LEU A 251 -1.45 3.00 29.53
C LEU A 251 -2.57 3.61 30.39
N ALA A 252 -3.81 3.21 30.17
CA ALA A 252 -4.90 3.50 31.08
C ALA A 252 -4.72 2.71 32.39
N THR A 253 -4.23 3.39 33.44
CA THR A 253 -3.90 2.76 34.74
C THR A 253 -5.06 2.75 35.74
N GLY A 254 -6.25 3.20 35.36
CA GLY A 254 -7.43 3.12 36.22
C GLY A 254 -7.80 1.68 36.59
N ASP A 255 -8.45 1.53 37.74
CA ASP A 255 -8.97 0.24 38.24
C ASP A 255 -10.17 -0.29 37.43
N THR A 256 -10.65 0.49 36.46
CA THR A 256 -11.82 0.18 35.64
C THR A 256 -11.62 0.73 34.24
N LEU A 257 -11.81 -0.14 33.25
CA LEU A 257 -11.88 0.22 31.84
C LEU A 257 -13.33 0.51 31.48
N ASP A 258 -13.55 1.50 30.62
CA ASP A 258 -14.85 2.00 30.18
C ASP A 258 -15.54 1.12 29.13
N PHE A 259 -15.10 -0.14 29.01
CA PHE A 259 -15.63 -1.13 28.07
C PHE A 259 -15.54 -2.54 28.65
N ALA A 260 -16.30 -3.45 28.05
CA ALA A 260 -16.15 -4.89 28.19
C ALA A 260 -15.92 -5.56 26.83
N MET A 261 -15.18 -6.66 26.81
CA MET A 261 -15.06 -7.49 25.61
C MET A 261 -16.37 -8.24 25.37
N VAL A 262 -16.98 -8.05 24.20
CA VAL A 262 -18.28 -8.63 23.84
C VAL A 262 -18.24 -9.14 22.41
N GLN A 263 -18.81 -10.31 22.19
CA GLN A 263 -19.13 -10.84 20.86
C GLN A 263 -20.59 -11.28 20.79
N TYR A 264 -21.12 -11.90 21.85
CA TYR A 264 -22.51 -12.32 21.89
C TYR A 264 -23.30 -11.47 22.88
N VAL A 265 -24.46 -10.98 22.45
CA VAL A 265 -25.44 -10.30 23.30
C VAL A 265 -26.71 -11.13 23.32
N ARG A 266 -27.24 -11.41 24.52
CA ARG A 266 -28.47 -12.18 24.70
C ARG A 266 -29.49 -11.36 25.48
N PHE A 267 -30.66 -11.18 24.90
CA PHE A 267 -31.84 -10.66 25.58
C PHE A 267 -32.73 -11.82 26.03
N VAL A 268 -33.24 -11.75 27.26
CA VAL A 268 -34.12 -12.77 27.86
C VAL A 268 -35.30 -12.08 28.53
N ALA A 269 -36.53 -12.43 28.12
CA ALA A 269 -37.73 -12.02 28.85
C ALA A 269 -37.83 -12.79 30.17
N GLU A 270 -38.17 -12.09 31.25
CA GLU A 270 -38.27 -12.65 32.61
C GLU A 270 -39.72 -12.82 33.06
N GLU A 271 -40.67 -12.34 32.24
CA GLU A 271 -42.10 -12.42 32.48
C GLU A 271 -42.84 -12.58 31.15
N PHE A 272 -43.90 -13.40 31.15
CA PHE A 272 -44.79 -13.50 30.00
C PHE A 272 -45.68 -12.26 29.92
N GLN A 273 -45.60 -11.55 28.78
CA GLN A 273 -46.38 -10.35 28.53
C GLN A 273 -46.92 -10.40 27.10
N PRO A 274 -48.25 -10.46 26.92
CA PRO A 274 -48.86 -10.43 25.60
C PRO A 274 -48.44 -9.20 24.80
N GLY A 275 -48.07 -9.43 23.53
CA GLY A 275 -47.64 -8.38 22.59
C GLY A 275 -46.31 -7.73 22.95
N ALA A 276 -45.50 -8.30 23.84
CA ALA A 276 -44.20 -7.72 24.18
C ALA A 276 -43.20 -7.88 23.03
N ALA A 277 -42.57 -6.77 22.62
CA ALA A 277 -41.67 -6.74 21.48
C ALA A 277 -40.44 -5.86 21.75
N LEU A 278 -39.36 -6.11 21.02
CA LEU A 278 -38.11 -5.32 21.06
C LEU A 278 -37.75 -4.91 19.63
N ALA A 279 -37.57 -3.60 19.41
CA ALA A 279 -37.30 -3.07 18.08
C ALA A 279 -35.84 -3.28 17.70
N GLU A 280 -34.90 -2.87 18.55
CA GLU A 280 -33.47 -2.84 18.21
C GLU A 280 -32.58 -3.18 19.41
N ILE A 281 -31.46 -3.85 19.14
CA ILE A 281 -30.30 -3.93 20.02
C ILE A 281 -29.12 -3.23 19.34
N GLU A 282 -28.58 -2.21 19.99
CA GLU A 282 -27.38 -1.52 19.55
C GLU A 282 -26.23 -1.78 20.53
N VAL A 283 -25.03 -2.00 20.01
CA VAL A 283 -23.81 -2.17 20.82
C VAL A 283 -22.81 -1.10 20.40
N THR A 284 -22.64 -0.07 21.24
CA THR A 284 -21.62 0.96 21.02
C THR A 284 -20.25 0.39 21.39
N ALA A 285 -19.36 0.26 20.41
CA ALA A 285 -17.99 -0.19 20.60
C ALA A 285 -16.97 0.93 20.37
N VAL A 286 -15.79 0.79 20.95
CA VAL A 286 -14.70 1.78 20.90
C VAL A 286 -14.43 2.29 19.47
N GLY A 287 -14.44 1.41 18.47
CA GLY A 287 -14.30 1.78 17.07
C GLY A 287 -14.09 0.59 16.16
N ASP A 288 -13.84 0.87 14.88
CA ASP A 288 -13.42 -0.12 13.90
C ASP A 288 -11.98 -0.59 14.22
N ASN A 289 -11.79 -1.89 14.43
CA ASN A 289 -10.46 -2.46 14.67
C ASN A 289 -9.72 -2.63 13.33
N VAL A 290 -8.76 -1.75 13.05
CA VAL A 290 -8.02 -1.74 11.76
C VAL A 290 -7.04 -2.92 11.62
N VAL A 291 -6.89 -3.74 12.66
CA VAL A 291 -6.15 -5.01 12.58
C VAL A 291 -6.92 -6.06 11.78
N LEU A 292 -8.26 -6.06 11.85
CA LEU A 292 -9.08 -7.04 11.15
C LEU A 292 -9.04 -6.78 9.64
N GLY A 293 -8.96 -7.85 8.85
CA GLY A 293 -8.89 -7.77 7.39
C GLY A 293 -7.51 -7.39 6.84
N SER A 294 -6.46 -7.36 7.68
CA SER A 294 -5.13 -6.90 7.25
C SER A 294 -4.50 -7.82 6.20
N VAL A 295 -4.77 -9.12 6.26
CA VAL A 295 -4.26 -10.11 5.30
C VAL A 295 -4.88 -9.89 3.92
N GLU A 296 -6.19 -9.64 3.88
CA GLU A 296 -6.95 -9.34 2.65
C GLU A 296 -6.50 -8.02 2.02
N ARG A 297 -6.02 -7.07 2.84
CA ARG A 297 -5.39 -5.82 2.38
C ARG A 297 -3.96 -5.99 1.86
N GLY A 298 -3.39 -7.20 1.89
CA GLY A 298 -2.00 -7.47 1.50
C GLY A 298 -0.98 -7.24 2.62
N GLY A 299 -1.43 -6.96 3.84
CA GLY A 299 -0.63 -6.96 5.05
C GLY A 299 -0.53 -8.36 5.67
N GLY A 300 -0.32 -8.41 6.98
CA GLY A 300 -0.25 -9.67 7.72
C GLY A 300 0.55 -9.58 9.00
N VAL A 301 1.03 -10.72 9.47
CA VAL A 301 1.81 -10.81 10.70
C VAL A 301 2.93 -11.81 10.56
N ARG A 302 4.12 -11.44 11.03
CA ARG A 302 5.28 -12.30 11.17
C ARG A 302 5.75 -12.29 12.62
N GLY A 303 6.42 -13.35 13.06
CA GLY A 303 6.94 -13.41 14.42
C GLY A 303 8.10 -14.36 14.55
N GLY A 304 8.72 -14.34 15.73
CA GLY A 304 9.89 -15.18 16.01
C GLY A 304 9.57 -16.57 16.56
N THR A 305 8.34 -16.78 17.04
CA THR A 305 7.90 -18.05 17.65
C THR A 305 6.44 -18.35 17.35
N ASN A 306 6.02 -19.58 17.67
CA ASN A 306 4.67 -20.10 17.45
C ASN A 306 4.10 -19.76 16.05
N LEU A 307 4.93 -19.99 15.02
CA LEU A 307 4.71 -19.52 13.65
C LEU A 307 3.38 -20.02 13.05
N GLY A 308 2.92 -21.21 13.46
CA GLY A 308 1.66 -21.78 12.99
C GLY A 308 0.39 -21.07 13.49
N ASN A 309 0.50 -20.21 14.51
CA ASN A 309 -0.64 -19.53 15.14
C ASN A 309 -0.52 -17.99 15.09
N LEU A 310 0.32 -17.42 14.21
CA LEU A 310 0.49 -15.96 14.14
C LEU A 310 -0.83 -15.24 13.81
N LEU A 311 -1.68 -15.84 12.98
CA LEU A 311 -2.98 -15.27 12.61
C LEU A 311 -3.94 -15.05 13.78
N ALA A 312 -3.73 -15.73 14.92
CA ALA A 312 -4.49 -15.49 16.15
C ALA A 312 -4.36 -14.06 16.70
N LEU A 313 -3.34 -13.32 16.25
CA LEU A 313 -3.16 -11.91 16.62
C LEU A 313 -4.09 -10.97 15.83
N VAL A 314 -4.65 -11.42 14.71
CA VAL A 314 -5.34 -10.56 13.73
C VAL A 314 -6.71 -11.09 13.27
N ASP A 315 -7.18 -12.21 13.81
CA ASP A 315 -8.41 -12.88 13.36
C ASP A 315 -9.68 -12.46 14.14
N GLY A 316 -9.52 -11.75 15.27
CA GLY A 316 -10.64 -11.33 16.12
C GLY A 316 -11.33 -12.47 16.89
N ASP A 317 -10.78 -13.68 16.90
CA ASP A 317 -11.33 -14.84 17.63
C ASP A 317 -10.56 -15.08 18.93
N ARG A 318 -11.20 -14.87 20.08
CA ARG A 318 -10.55 -15.12 21.39
C ARG A 318 -10.29 -16.59 21.71
N ASN A 319 -10.74 -17.52 20.87
CA ASN A 319 -10.45 -18.95 21.03
C ASN A 319 -9.15 -19.37 20.31
N THR A 320 -8.59 -18.54 19.44
CA THR A 320 -7.25 -18.72 18.89
C THR A 320 -6.25 -17.95 19.75
N ILE A 321 -5.02 -18.43 19.84
CA ILE A 321 -4.01 -17.85 20.74
C ILE A 321 -2.61 -17.86 20.12
N TRP A 322 -1.84 -16.83 20.42
CA TRP A 322 -0.40 -16.79 20.23
C TRP A 322 0.33 -16.82 21.58
N THR A 323 1.42 -17.56 21.68
CA THR A 323 2.05 -17.92 22.96
C THR A 323 3.55 -17.73 22.88
N ILE A 324 4.11 -17.16 23.95
CA ILE A 324 5.54 -17.15 24.27
C ILE A 324 5.79 -18.07 25.46
N SER A 325 6.86 -18.89 25.43
CA SER A 325 6.95 -20.05 26.34
C SER A 325 8.36 -20.40 26.85
N SER A 326 9.36 -19.54 26.66
CA SER A 326 10.72 -19.78 27.12
C SER A 326 11.29 -18.63 27.98
N THR A 327 12.55 -18.78 28.39
CA THR A 327 13.27 -17.81 29.23
C THR A 327 14.51 -17.35 28.50
N GLY A 328 14.79 -16.04 28.48
CA GLY A 328 15.95 -15.45 27.81
C GLY A 328 15.59 -14.17 27.08
N GLU A 329 16.58 -13.58 26.39
CA GLU A 329 16.40 -12.38 25.58
C GLU A 329 15.33 -12.60 24.49
N TRP A 330 14.45 -11.61 24.33
CA TRP A 330 13.30 -11.71 23.43
C TRP A 330 13.70 -11.99 21.98
N GLU A 331 14.84 -11.49 21.54
CA GLU A 331 15.43 -11.72 20.22
C GLU A 331 15.72 -13.20 19.98
N ALA A 332 16.52 -13.79 20.87
CA ALA A 332 16.97 -15.18 20.76
C ALA A 332 15.83 -16.18 20.93
N GLN A 333 14.80 -15.81 21.71
CA GLN A 333 13.63 -16.65 21.96
C GLN A 333 12.49 -16.42 20.96
N GLY A 334 12.60 -15.41 20.09
CA GLY A 334 11.56 -15.08 19.14
C GLY A 334 10.29 -14.50 19.78
N HIS A 335 10.40 -13.89 20.97
CA HIS A 335 9.29 -13.27 21.70
C HIS A 335 8.94 -11.90 21.14
N TRP A 336 8.59 -11.87 19.85
CA TRP A 336 8.23 -10.68 19.11
C TRP A 336 7.29 -11.03 17.95
N PHE A 337 6.50 -10.05 17.54
CA PHE A 337 5.79 -10.07 16.27
C PHE A 337 5.82 -8.69 15.61
N GLU A 338 5.79 -8.69 14.29
CA GLU A 338 5.58 -7.51 13.46
C GLU A 338 4.25 -7.68 12.72
N PHE A 339 3.38 -6.70 12.88
CA PHE A 339 2.10 -6.58 12.19
C PHE A 339 2.23 -5.54 11.06
N ASP A 340 1.66 -5.86 9.90
CA ASP A 340 1.45 -4.96 8.76
C ASP A 340 -0.07 -4.84 8.50
N ALA A 341 -0.61 -3.63 8.60
CA ALA A 341 -2.02 -3.33 8.36
C ALA A 341 -2.42 -3.40 6.88
N GLY A 342 -1.43 -3.48 5.98
CA GLY A 342 -1.57 -3.43 4.51
C GLY A 342 -1.56 -2.00 3.96
N VAL A 343 -2.15 -1.06 4.70
CA VAL A 343 -2.23 0.38 4.37
C VAL A 343 -1.96 1.21 5.62
N VAL A 344 -1.79 2.53 5.47
CA VAL A 344 -1.51 3.43 6.61
C VAL A 344 -2.83 3.95 7.18
N TYR A 345 -3.03 3.80 8.48
CA TYR A 345 -4.18 4.35 9.21
C TYR A 345 -3.75 5.44 10.16
N TRP A 346 -4.63 6.41 10.42
CA TRP A 346 -4.54 7.20 11.65
C TRP A 346 -4.95 6.32 12.83
N VAL A 347 -4.08 6.24 13.83
CA VAL A 347 -4.27 5.42 15.03
C VAL A 347 -3.90 6.24 16.25
N ASP A 348 -4.74 6.16 17.27
CA ASP A 348 -4.57 6.88 18.54
C ASP A 348 -4.88 6.00 19.76
N ARG A 349 -5.25 4.74 19.53
CA ARG A 349 -5.51 3.76 20.59
C ARG A 349 -5.07 2.37 20.15
N ALA A 350 -4.40 1.67 21.06
CA ALA A 350 -4.00 0.28 20.88
C ALA A 350 -4.47 -0.55 22.07
N PHE A 351 -4.83 -1.80 21.84
CA PHE A 351 -5.27 -2.71 22.89
C PHE A 351 -4.60 -4.07 22.76
N VAL A 352 -4.09 -4.59 23.88
CA VAL A 352 -3.56 -5.95 23.98
C VAL A 352 -4.28 -6.69 25.11
N ASN A 353 -4.81 -7.88 24.81
CA ASN A 353 -5.30 -8.80 25.85
C ASN A 353 -4.38 -10.01 25.97
N ILE A 354 -4.06 -10.36 27.21
CA ILE A 354 -3.47 -11.65 27.56
C ILE A 354 -4.46 -12.47 28.38
N SER A 355 -4.46 -13.79 28.21
CA SER A 355 -5.31 -14.70 28.99
C SER A 355 -4.57 -15.41 30.12
N GLN A 356 -3.24 -15.56 29.97
CA GLN A 356 -2.39 -16.25 30.92
C GLN A 356 -0.99 -15.66 30.88
N HIS A 357 -0.34 -15.62 32.05
CA HIS A 357 1.09 -15.36 32.13
C HIS A 357 1.70 -16.12 33.32
N ARG A 358 3.03 -16.28 33.31
CA ARG A 358 3.83 -16.69 34.47
C ARG A 358 5.10 -15.83 34.50
N GLY A 359 5.34 -15.18 35.65
CA GLY A 359 6.55 -14.37 35.87
C GLY A 359 6.43 -12.87 35.57
N GLY A 360 5.22 -12.38 35.27
CA GLY A 360 4.96 -11.02 34.76
C GLY A 360 4.70 -11.01 33.25
N PHE A 361 4.24 -9.87 32.70
CA PHE A 361 4.08 -9.70 31.25
C PHE A 361 4.37 -8.26 30.82
N SER A 362 5.64 -7.92 30.67
CA SER A 362 6.09 -6.60 30.22
C SER A 362 6.44 -6.62 28.74
N PHE A 363 6.23 -5.52 28.02
CA PHE A 363 6.48 -5.48 26.58
C PHE A 363 6.76 -4.06 26.10
N LYS A 364 7.37 -3.96 24.92
CA LYS A 364 7.50 -2.71 24.19
C LYS A 364 6.70 -2.80 22.91
N LEU A 365 6.05 -1.69 22.56
CA LEU A 365 5.35 -1.50 21.30
C LEU A 365 5.96 -0.29 20.60
N VAL A 366 6.27 -0.46 19.31
CA VAL A 366 6.78 0.58 18.42
C VAL A 366 5.99 0.53 17.11
N THR A 367 5.86 1.65 16.41
CA THR A 367 5.04 1.77 15.19
C THR A 367 5.81 2.44 14.07
N SER A 368 5.44 2.14 12.82
CA SER A 368 5.99 2.79 11.63
C SER A 368 4.90 3.04 10.61
N GLU A 369 5.05 4.12 9.86
CA GLU A 369 4.23 4.46 8.70
C GLU A 369 4.63 3.65 7.46
N GLY A 370 5.83 3.05 7.48
CA GLY A 370 6.41 2.29 6.36
C GLY A 370 7.54 3.01 5.62
N GLU A 371 7.95 4.20 6.08
CA GLU A 371 9.14 4.87 5.56
C GLU A 371 10.40 4.01 5.81
N ARG A 372 11.27 3.88 4.81
CA ARG A 372 12.50 3.09 4.90
C ARG A 372 13.52 3.81 5.77
N SER A 373 14.17 3.08 6.68
CA SER A 373 15.28 3.63 7.45
C SER A 373 16.47 3.94 6.53
N THR A 374 17.07 5.12 6.68
CA THR A 374 18.20 5.61 5.86
C THR A 374 19.57 5.08 6.31
N GLY A 375 19.62 4.26 7.37
CA GLY A 375 20.83 3.64 7.91
C GLY A 375 20.83 2.11 7.81
N LEU A 376 22.00 1.50 8.01
CA LEU A 376 22.06 0.06 8.31
C LEU A 376 21.34 -0.16 9.64
N THR A 377 20.11 -0.69 9.59
CA THR A 377 19.45 -1.17 10.81
C THR A 377 20.31 -2.31 11.36
N ALA A 378 20.98 -2.07 12.48
CA ALA A 378 21.78 -3.10 13.17
C ALA A 378 20.93 -4.31 13.58
N ASP A 379 19.62 -4.10 13.64
CA ASP A 379 18.61 -5.00 14.16
C ASP A 379 17.93 -5.78 13.02
N ARG A 380 18.46 -6.97 12.68
CA ARG A 380 17.97 -7.83 11.57
C ARG A 380 16.59 -8.47 11.82
N ILE A 381 16.00 -8.22 12.98
CA ILE A 381 14.75 -8.87 13.41
C ILE A 381 13.53 -8.08 12.90
N ARG A 382 13.61 -6.75 12.89
CA ARG A 382 12.60 -5.85 12.35
C ARG A 382 12.79 -5.61 10.86
N SER A 383 11.71 -5.24 10.19
CA SER A 383 11.79 -4.75 8.82
C SER A 383 12.57 -3.43 8.82
N GLY A 384 13.24 -3.13 7.71
CA GLY A 384 14.08 -1.92 7.55
C GLY A 384 13.28 -0.63 7.41
N PHE A 385 12.23 -0.46 8.22
CA PHE A 385 11.41 0.74 8.31
C PHE A 385 11.85 1.59 9.50
N ASP A 386 11.52 2.88 9.46
CA ASP A 386 11.74 3.76 10.59
C ASP A 386 10.64 3.56 11.64
N PHE A 387 10.97 2.84 12.71
CA PHE A 387 10.06 2.57 13.82
C PHE A 387 10.26 3.59 14.93
N LEU A 388 9.18 4.26 15.27
CA LEU A 388 9.11 5.20 16.38
C LEU A 388 8.58 4.50 17.63
N ASP A 389 9.17 4.83 18.78
CA ASP A 389 8.68 4.33 20.05
C ASP A 389 7.23 4.77 20.28
N LEU A 390 6.41 3.82 20.75
CA LEU A 390 5.06 4.11 21.21
C LEU A 390 4.99 3.99 22.72
N THR A 391 5.25 2.82 23.29
CA THR A 391 5.21 2.65 24.75
C THR A 391 6.05 1.47 25.22
N LEU A 392 6.55 1.58 26.44
CA LEU A 392 7.13 0.49 27.21
C LEU A 392 6.22 0.20 28.39
N ILE A 393 5.60 -0.98 28.38
CA ILE A 393 4.74 -1.46 29.46
C ILE A 393 5.57 -2.27 30.44
N ASP A 394 5.56 -1.85 31.71
CA ASP A 394 6.03 -2.65 32.83
C ASP A 394 4.85 -3.22 33.63
N ASN A 395 4.76 -4.54 33.65
CA ASN A 395 3.76 -5.33 34.36
C ASN A 395 4.45 -6.54 35.03
N ALA A 396 5.60 -6.28 35.67
CA ALA A 396 6.38 -7.28 36.38
C ALA A 396 5.87 -7.57 37.81
N VAL A 397 5.09 -6.65 38.40
CA VAL A 397 4.69 -6.69 39.81
C VAL A 397 3.22 -7.11 39.94
N SER A 398 2.94 -8.00 40.91
CA SER A 398 1.57 -8.39 41.25
C SER A 398 0.91 -7.31 42.13
N PRO A 399 -0.40 -7.02 41.96
CA PRO A 399 -1.34 -7.61 41.00
C PRO A 399 -1.04 -7.18 39.55
N VAL A 400 -0.93 -8.18 38.69
CA VAL A 400 -0.61 -8.04 37.27
C VAL A 400 -1.85 -7.78 36.43
N ARG A 401 -1.67 -6.97 35.39
CA ARG A 401 -2.70 -6.56 34.43
C ARG A 401 -2.86 -7.57 33.30
N PHE A 402 -4.08 -7.77 32.83
CA PHE A 402 -4.40 -8.63 31.67
C PHE A 402 -4.90 -7.86 30.45
N ASN A 403 -5.46 -6.67 30.66
CA ASN A 403 -5.96 -5.78 29.60
C ASN A 403 -5.11 -4.50 29.55
N PHE A 404 -4.39 -4.31 28.44
CA PHE A 404 -3.55 -3.14 28.22
C PHE A 404 -4.22 -2.24 27.18
N ASP A 405 -4.91 -1.21 27.67
CA ASP A 405 -5.50 -0.17 26.85
C ASP A 405 -4.56 1.04 26.80
N MET A 406 -4.02 1.34 25.63
CA MET A 406 -3.03 2.39 25.43
C MET A 406 -3.66 3.49 24.57
N GLN A 407 -3.74 4.72 25.10
CA GLN A 407 -4.36 5.88 24.45
C GLN A 407 -3.32 6.98 24.27
N PHE A 408 -3.07 7.39 23.03
CA PHE A 408 -1.96 8.26 22.64
C PHE A 408 -2.43 9.28 21.58
N PRO A 409 -1.65 10.35 21.32
CA PRO A 409 -1.98 11.28 20.24
C PRO A 409 -2.07 10.57 18.88
N PRO A 410 -3.00 10.95 17.99
CA PRO A 410 -3.12 10.37 16.66
C PRO A 410 -1.81 10.39 15.88
N ARG A 411 -1.48 9.26 15.28
CA ARG A 411 -0.31 9.09 14.42
C ARG A 411 -0.61 8.12 13.29
N LYS A 412 0.11 8.26 12.18
CA LYS A 412 0.02 7.31 11.07
C LYS A 412 0.70 6.00 11.47
N VAL A 413 0.06 4.87 11.15
CA VAL A 413 0.54 3.52 11.46
C VAL A 413 0.17 2.58 10.31
N ARG A 414 1.17 1.93 9.74
CA ARG A 414 1.01 0.73 8.91
C ARG A 414 1.60 -0.48 9.59
N TYR A 415 2.77 -0.32 10.19
CA TYR A 415 3.48 -1.37 10.90
C TYR A 415 3.42 -1.16 12.40
N ALA A 416 3.24 -2.25 13.15
CA ALA A 416 3.43 -2.28 14.59
C ALA A 416 4.36 -3.43 14.95
N PHE A 417 5.38 -3.16 15.76
CA PHE A 417 6.28 -4.19 16.25
C PHE A 417 6.16 -4.30 17.76
N TRP A 418 5.76 -5.48 18.20
CA TRP A 418 5.65 -5.85 19.60
C TRP A 418 6.81 -6.78 19.96
N HIS A 419 7.43 -6.54 21.11
CA HIS A 419 8.35 -7.51 21.69
C HIS A 419 8.28 -7.55 23.21
N ALA A 420 8.58 -8.72 23.77
CA ALA A 420 8.76 -8.89 25.21
C ALA A 420 9.86 -7.95 25.73
N SER A 421 9.66 -7.39 26.92
CA SER A 421 10.63 -6.50 27.57
C SER A 421 11.52 -7.27 28.54
N ALA A 422 12.82 -6.95 28.55
CA ALA A 422 13.80 -7.54 29.46
C ALA A 422 13.54 -7.20 30.95
N SER A 423 12.61 -6.28 31.25
CA SER A 423 12.11 -6.03 32.61
C SER A 423 11.53 -7.30 33.28
N VAL A 424 11.17 -8.33 32.50
CA VAL A 424 10.72 -9.63 33.00
C VAL A 424 11.68 -10.74 32.53
N PRO A 425 12.52 -11.32 33.42
CA PRO A 425 13.53 -12.33 33.05
C PRO A 425 12.97 -13.66 32.54
N ARG A 426 11.70 -13.95 32.82
CA ARG A 426 10.99 -15.19 32.46
C ARG A 426 9.54 -14.87 32.10
N GLN A 427 9.26 -14.66 30.82
CA GLN A 427 7.91 -14.34 30.35
C GLN A 427 7.34 -15.54 29.59
N ILE A 428 6.41 -16.23 30.24
CA ILE A 428 5.54 -17.21 29.58
C ILE A 428 4.17 -16.57 29.55
N GLY A 429 3.56 -16.43 28.37
CA GLY A 429 2.36 -15.63 28.20
C GLY A 429 1.57 -16.01 26.98
N THR A 430 0.26 -15.79 27.04
CA THR A 430 -0.67 -16.04 25.93
C THR A 430 -1.37 -14.76 25.57
N ILE A 431 -1.07 -14.24 24.37
CA ILE A 431 -1.78 -13.11 23.76
C ILE A 431 -2.99 -13.68 23.03
N THR A 432 -4.16 -13.12 23.31
CA THR A 432 -5.40 -13.49 22.62
C THR A 432 -5.80 -12.44 21.60
N GLN A 433 -5.43 -11.17 21.80
CA GLN A 433 -5.88 -10.05 20.96
C GLN A 433 -4.83 -8.95 20.90
N PHE A 434 -4.66 -8.41 19.69
CA PHE A 434 -3.99 -7.15 19.40
C PHE A 434 -4.93 -6.32 18.54
N MET A 435 -5.21 -5.09 18.95
CA MET A 435 -6.14 -4.20 18.26
C MET A 435 -5.53 -2.81 18.13
N LEU A 436 -5.87 -2.15 17.03
CA LEU A 436 -5.54 -0.75 16.76
C LEU A 436 -6.82 -0.04 16.36
N PHE A 437 -7.00 1.17 16.88
CA PHE A 437 -8.15 2.02 16.62
C PHE A 437 -7.70 3.43 16.30
N GLY A 438 -8.48 4.09 15.46
CA GLY A 438 -8.39 5.51 15.18
C GLY A 438 -9.67 5.95 14.51
N GLU A 439 -9.76 7.26 14.27
CA GLU A 439 -10.88 7.88 13.59
C GLU A 439 -10.35 8.69 12.41
N GLY A 440 -11.05 8.61 11.29
CA GLY A 440 -10.69 9.35 10.08
C GLY A 440 -10.56 8.47 8.84
N TYR A 441 -10.30 9.13 7.72
CA TYR A 441 -9.96 8.47 6.47
C TYR A 441 -8.65 7.68 6.62
N VAL A 442 -8.52 6.56 5.90
CA VAL A 442 -7.24 5.86 5.70
C VAL A 442 -6.19 6.91 5.35
N ALA A 443 -5.04 6.91 6.02
CA ALA A 443 -4.05 7.97 5.85
C ALA A 443 -3.34 7.87 4.50
N GLU A 444 -3.10 6.65 4.03
CA GLU A 444 -2.40 6.39 2.77
C GLU A 444 -2.69 5.00 2.23
N VAL A 445 -2.93 4.91 0.92
CA VAL A 445 -3.12 3.65 0.19
C VAL A 445 -2.42 3.72 -1.17
N GLU A 446 -1.84 2.60 -1.58
CA GLU A 446 -1.30 2.40 -2.93
C GLU A 446 -2.15 1.36 -3.66
N MET A 447 -2.56 1.69 -4.88
CA MET A 447 -3.19 0.77 -5.82
C MET A 447 -2.35 0.66 -7.08
N VAL A 448 -2.31 -0.53 -7.66
CA VAL A 448 -1.49 -0.82 -8.84
C VAL A 448 -2.38 -1.41 -9.92
N SER A 449 -2.30 -0.89 -11.14
CA SER A 449 -3.05 -1.44 -12.26
C SER A 449 -2.57 -2.84 -12.59
N ASP A 450 -3.42 -3.64 -13.23
CA ASP A 450 -2.93 -4.79 -13.99
C ASP A 450 -1.95 -4.35 -15.09
N PHE A 451 -1.28 -5.32 -15.72
CA PHE A 451 -0.48 -5.04 -16.90
C PHE A 451 -1.38 -4.69 -18.08
N ILE A 452 -1.41 -3.41 -18.43
CA ILE A 452 -2.21 -2.86 -19.52
C ILE A 452 -1.54 -3.23 -20.84
N ASP A 453 -2.20 -4.02 -21.69
CA ASP A 453 -1.75 -4.32 -23.05
C ASP A 453 -2.31 -3.28 -24.03
N LEU A 454 -1.44 -2.50 -24.66
CA LEU A 454 -1.82 -1.51 -25.68
C LEU A 454 -2.04 -2.15 -27.07
N GLY A 455 -2.04 -3.49 -27.16
CA GLY A 455 -2.32 -4.25 -28.39
C GLY A 455 -1.12 -4.37 -29.34
N GLY A 456 -0.05 -3.61 -29.09
CA GLY A 456 1.18 -3.55 -29.88
C GLY A 456 2.13 -2.52 -29.28
N ALA A 457 3.27 -2.30 -29.93
CA ALA A 457 4.16 -1.22 -29.51
C ALA A 457 3.46 0.14 -29.75
N ALA A 458 3.22 0.88 -28.68
CA ALA A 458 2.49 2.14 -28.72
C ALA A 458 3.36 3.29 -28.21
N SER A 459 3.36 4.41 -28.92
CA SER A 459 4.03 5.65 -28.54
C SER A 459 3.15 6.44 -27.58
N ILE A 460 3.35 6.21 -26.29
CA ILE A 460 2.64 6.91 -25.21
C ILE A 460 3.24 8.32 -25.06
N ARG A 461 2.39 9.34 -25.21
CA ARG A 461 2.78 10.75 -25.24
C ARG A 461 2.63 11.44 -23.89
N ARG A 462 1.50 11.23 -23.22
CA ARG A 462 1.16 11.89 -21.96
C ARG A 462 0.24 11.03 -21.10
N LEU A 463 0.28 11.30 -19.80
CA LEU A 463 -0.68 10.81 -18.84
C LEU A 463 -1.51 12.00 -18.36
N THR A 464 -2.83 11.86 -18.38
CA THR A 464 -3.74 12.86 -17.83
C THR A 464 -4.53 12.31 -16.65
N TRP A 465 -4.85 13.14 -15.67
CA TRP A 465 -5.67 12.72 -14.53
C TRP A 465 -6.50 13.88 -13.97
N ASP A 466 -7.63 13.56 -13.36
CA ASP A 466 -8.50 14.55 -12.70
C ASP A 466 -8.76 14.10 -11.26
N ALA A 467 -8.40 14.97 -10.31
CA ALA A 467 -8.72 14.77 -8.90
C ALA A 467 -9.08 16.10 -8.23
N ASP A 468 -9.91 15.99 -7.19
CA ASP A 468 -10.11 17.06 -6.23
C ASP A 468 -9.22 16.78 -5.03
N LEU A 469 -8.34 17.73 -4.75
CA LEU A 469 -7.30 17.65 -3.73
C LEU A 469 -7.53 18.78 -2.71
N PRO A 470 -8.45 18.61 -1.75
CA PRO A 470 -8.55 19.51 -0.63
C PRO A 470 -7.19 19.67 0.09
N PRO A 471 -6.94 20.79 0.78
CA PRO A 471 -5.68 21.01 1.50
C PRO A 471 -5.32 19.86 2.43
N GLY A 472 -4.06 19.41 2.38
CA GLY A 472 -3.58 18.28 3.17
C GLY A 472 -3.87 16.91 2.56
N THR A 473 -4.32 16.83 1.29
CA THR A 473 -4.48 15.58 0.55
C THR A 473 -3.54 15.51 -0.65
N PHE A 474 -3.27 14.31 -1.15
CA PHE A 474 -2.42 14.11 -2.32
C PHE A 474 -2.84 12.92 -3.17
N VAL A 475 -2.41 12.99 -4.44
CA VAL A 475 -2.36 11.88 -5.40
C VAL A 475 -0.94 11.83 -5.93
N GLU A 476 -0.28 10.68 -5.86
CA GLU A 476 0.96 10.43 -6.59
C GLU A 476 0.71 9.33 -7.62
N ILE A 477 1.03 9.60 -8.89
CA ILE A 477 0.95 8.60 -9.95
C ILE A 477 2.37 8.30 -10.40
N ARG A 478 2.67 7.03 -10.67
CA ARG A 478 3.90 6.57 -11.32
C ARG A 478 3.56 5.58 -12.42
N SER A 479 4.43 5.49 -13.42
CA SER A 479 4.30 4.51 -14.50
C SER A 479 5.55 3.65 -14.59
N GLN A 480 5.38 2.45 -15.15
CA GLN A 480 6.46 1.65 -15.71
C GLN A 480 5.96 0.96 -16.98
N THR A 481 6.89 0.55 -17.84
CA THR A 481 6.54 0.00 -19.15
C THR A 481 7.51 -1.08 -19.60
N GLY A 482 7.05 -1.98 -20.47
CA GLY A 482 7.86 -3.05 -21.04
C GLY A 482 7.15 -3.80 -22.16
N ASP A 483 7.78 -4.85 -22.68
CA ASP A 483 7.34 -5.61 -23.85
C ASP A 483 7.21 -7.11 -23.57
N THR A 484 7.84 -7.64 -22.51
CA THR A 484 7.86 -9.09 -22.24
C THR A 484 7.51 -9.47 -20.80
N PHE A 485 7.10 -10.71 -20.60
CA PHE A 485 6.87 -11.29 -19.27
C PHE A 485 7.55 -12.64 -19.16
N PHE A 486 7.82 -13.05 -17.92
CA PHE A 486 8.11 -14.43 -17.59
C PHE A 486 7.16 -14.93 -16.50
N ILE A 487 7.01 -16.24 -16.39
CA ILE A 487 6.20 -16.87 -15.33
C ILE A 487 7.14 -17.28 -14.20
N GLU A 488 6.92 -16.72 -13.03
CA GLU A 488 7.52 -17.18 -11.78
C GLU A 488 6.60 -18.24 -11.15
N GLN A 489 7.14 -19.42 -10.88
CA GLN A 489 6.39 -20.48 -10.18
C GLN A 489 6.74 -20.48 -8.70
N LYS A 490 5.72 -20.35 -7.84
CA LYS A 490 5.82 -20.52 -6.40
C LYS A 490 5.21 -21.83 -5.95
N PHE A 491 5.89 -22.49 -5.03
CA PHE A 491 5.52 -23.83 -4.55
C PHE A 491 5.18 -23.77 -3.08
N PHE A 492 4.00 -24.26 -2.72
CA PHE A 492 3.54 -24.27 -1.33
C PHE A 492 3.27 -25.68 -0.83
N SER A 493 3.63 -25.95 0.42
CA SER A 493 3.15 -27.13 1.14
C SER A 493 1.65 -27.00 1.45
N LYS A 494 0.99 -28.11 1.81
CA LYS A 494 -0.44 -28.10 2.22
C LYS A 494 -0.76 -27.12 3.36
N ASN A 495 0.24 -26.73 4.14
CA ASN A 495 0.09 -25.80 5.26
C ASN A 495 0.36 -24.34 4.87
N GLY A 496 0.49 -24.02 3.56
CA GLY A 496 0.71 -22.66 3.07
C GLY A 496 2.15 -22.15 3.20
N ILE A 497 3.10 -22.99 3.60
CA ILE A 497 4.52 -22.62 3.67
C ILE A 497 5.13 -22.68 2.27
N GLU A 498 5.72 -21.57 1.81
CA GLU A 498 6.52 -21.50 0.58
C GLU A 498 7.77 -22.38 0.72
N ILE A 499 8.00 -23.25 -0.26
CA ILE A 499 9.11 -24.21 -0.30
C ILE A 499 9.76 -24.20 -1.68
N SER A 500 10.98 -24.71 -1.80
CA SER A 500 11.61 -24.87 -3.12
C SER A 500 10.87 -25.91 -3.98
N GLU A 501 10.95 -25.76 -5.31
CA GLU A 501 10.45 -26.76 -6.26
C GLU A 501 10.97 -28.17 -5.95
N ALA A 502 12.26 -28.29 -5.61
CA ALA A 502 12.90 -29.56 -5.26
C ALA A 502 12.29 -30.21 -4.00
N GLN A 503 11.90 -29.41 -2.99
CA GLN A 503 11.19 -29.89 -1.81
C GLN A 503 9.75 -30.27 -2.16
N TRP A 504 9.06 -29.44 -2.93
CA TRP A 504 7.68 -29.67 -3.37
C TRP A 504 7.57 -30.97 -4.19
N ASN A 505 8.52 -31.23 -5.08
CA ASN A 505 8.57 -32.46 -5.88
C ASN A 505 8.71 -33.73 -5.03
N LYS A 506 9.35 -33.65 -3.86
CA LYS A 506 9.52 -34.77 -2.92
C LYS A 506 8.31 -35.00 -2.00
N LEU A 507 7.38 -34.05 -1.89
CA LEU A 507 6.19 -34.23 -1.06
C LEU A 507 5.21 -35.23 -1.70
N PRO A 508 4.48 -36.03 -0.90
CA PRO A 508 3.31 -36.76 -1.40
C PRO A 508 2.25 -35.78 -1.93
N LYS A 509 1.45 -36.18 -2.93
CA LYS A 509 0.41 -35.32 -3.54
C LYS A 509 -0.55 -34.70 -2.51
N SER A 510 -0.87 -35.41 -1.44
CA SER A 510 -1.73 -34.92 -0.33
C SER A 510 -1.09 -33.84 0.55
N GLN A 511 0.20 -33.52 0.36
CA GLN A 511 0.93 -32.50 1.09
C GLN A 511 1.35 -31.31 0.23
N LYS A 512 0.91 -31.26 -1.03
CA LYS A 512 1.19 -30.18 -1.98
C LYS A 512 -0.03 -29.29 -2.12
N GLN A 513 0.16 -27.97 -2.21
CA GLN A 513 -0.81 -27.09 -2.86
C GLN A 513 -0.51 -27.03 -4.36
N GLU A 514 -1.45 -26.47 -5.13
CA GLU A 514 -1.23 -26.17 -6.55
C GLU A 514 -0.06 -25.19 -6.70
N VAL A 515 0.66 -25.30 -7.82
CA VAL A 515 1.76 -24.39 -8.14
C VAL A 515 1.14 -23.04 -8.48
N LEU A 516 1.58 -22.00 -7.78
CA LEU A 516 1.13 -20.65 -8.02
C LEU A 516 2.00 -20.05 -9.13
N GLU A 517 1.40 -19.78 -10.29
CA GLU A 517 2.08 -19.12 -11.41
C GLU A 517 1.83 -17.61 -11.34
N ILE A 518 2.90 -16.84 -11.22
CA ILE A 518 2.87 -15.37 -11.12
C ILE A 518 3.51 -14.81 -12.37
N GLN A 519 2.77 -14.02 -13.14
CA GLN A 519 3.31 -13.27 -14.26
C GLN A 519 4.19 -12.13 -13.75
N ARG A 520 5.45 -12.08 -14.19
CA ARG A 520 6.44 -11.07 -13.79
C ARG A 520 6.93 -10.27 -14.98
N PRO A 521 7.19 -8.95 -14.79
CA PRO A 521 7.86 -8.12 -15.79
C PRO A 521 9.17 -8.75 -16.26
N GLY A 522 9.39 -8.83 -17.57
CA GLY A 522 10.66 -9.24 -18.15
C GLY A 522 11.81 -8.27 -17.86
N SER A 523 13.04 -8.65 -18.22
CA SER A 523 14.22 -7.80 -18.01
C SER A 523 14.23 -6.48 -18.79
N ASP A 524 13.33 -6.35 -19.77
CA ASP A 524 13.20 -5.17 -20.62
C ASP A 524 12.28 -4.08 -20.05
N TRP A 525 11.60 -4.36 -18.95
CA TRP A 525 10.76 -3.38 -18.25
C TRP A 525 11.60 -2.27 -17.60
N SER A 526 11.07 -1.06 -17.62
CA SER A 526 11.62 0.04 -16.83
C SER A 526 11.36 -0.17 -15.35
N GLY A 527 12.12 0.50 -14.48
CA GLY A 527 11.64 0.78 -13.13
C GLY A 527 10.46 1.75 -13.15
N TRP A 528 9.88 1.99 -11.97
CA TRP A 528 8.89 3.06 -11.77
C TRP A 528 9.50 4.42 -12.11
N SER A 529 8.71 5.27 -12.77
CA SER A 529 9.04 6.67 -13.01
C SER A 529 9.15 7.48 -11.72
N GLN A 530 9.61 8.73 -11.84
CA GLN A 530 9.30 9.75 -10.85
C GLN A 530 7.76 9.94 -10.75
N VAL A 531 7.32 10.65 -9.71
CA VAL A 531 5.91 11.03 -9.58
C VAL A 531 5.56 12.04 -10.67
N TYR A 532 4.38 11.92 -11.26
CA TYR A 532 3.84 12.94 -12.16
C TYR A 532 3.46 14.20 -11.37
N ASP A 533 4.04 15.34 -11.72
CA ASP A 533 3.91 16.61 -11.03
C ASP A 533 2.59 17.34 -11.36
N PHE A 534 2.05 17.14 -12.57
CA PHE A 534 0.80 17.80 -12.99
C PHE A 534 -0.08 16.98 -13.96
N PRO A 535 -1.40 17.25 -14.02
CA PRO A 535 -2.41 16.51 -14.81
C PRO A 535 -2.24 16.36 -16.32
N GLU A 536 -1.25 16.96 -16.97
CA GLU A 536 -1.05 16.82 -18.43
C GLU A 536 0.42 16.64 -18.79
N GLU A 537 1.18 16.04 -17.89
CA GLU A 537 2.61 15.88 -18.05
C GLU A 537 2.95 14.84 -19.13
N VAL A 538 4.09 15.07 -19.78
CA VAL A 538 4.68 14.12 -20.75
C VAL A 538 4.90 12.79 -20.04
N PHE A 539 4.65 11.69 -20.75
CA PHE A 539 4.79 10.36 -20.19
C PHE A 539 6.25 10.10 -19.76
N LEU A 540 6.45 9.74 -18.49
CA LEU A 540 7.77 9.71 -17.84
C LEU A 540 8.50 8.36 -17.97
N SER A 541 7.82 7.30 -18.41
CA SER A 541 8.44 6.00 -18.65
C SER A 541 8.88 5.82 -20.10
N PRO A 542 9.85 4.93 -20.40
CA PRO A 542 10.31 4.70 -21.76
C PRO A 542 9.19 4.33 -22.72
N SER A 543 9.17 4.95 -23.89
CA SER A 543 8.15 4.79 -24.93
C SER A 543 8.84 4.68 -26.31
N PRO A 544 8.28 4.01 -27.34
CA PRO A 544 7.02 3.27 -27.31
C PRO A 544 7.11 1.99 -26.47
N ARG A 545 6.03 1.40 -25.97
CA ARG A 545 6.05 0.06 -25.34
C ARG A 545 4.72 -0.63 -25.56
N ARG A 546 4.71 -1.96 -25.45
CA ARG A 546 3.46 -2.72 -25.53
C ARG A 546 2.66 -2.67 -24.24
N TYR A 547 3.35 -2.82 -23.11
CA TYR A 547 2.69 -2.90 -21.82
C TYR A 547 3.01 -1.71 -20.95
N VAL A 548 2.01 -1.27 -20.20
CA VAL A 548 2.09 -0.22 -19.19
C VAL A 548 1.59 -0.77 -17.86
N GLN A 549 2.16 -0.29 -16.77
CA GLN A 549 1.58 -0.44 -15.44
C GLN A 549 1.63 0.90 -14.72
N LEU A 550 0.56 1.22 -13.99
CA LEU A 550 0.44 2.43 -13.19
C LEU A 550 0.41 2.07 -11.71
N SER A 551 1.10 2.85 -10.88
CA SER A 551 0.92 2.87 -9.43
C SER A 551 0.30 4.22 -9.08
N VAL A 552 -0.74 4.19 -8.26
CA VAL A 552 -1.46 5.36 -7.78
C VAL A 552 -1.48 5.30 -6.27
N LYS A 553 -0.97 6.35 -5.65
CA LYS A 553 -0.93 6.52 -4.21
C LYS A 553 -1.86 7.68 -3.84
N LEU A 554 -2.78 7.43 -2.91
CA LEU A 554 -3.73 8.39 -2.39
C LEU A 554 -3.46 8.56 -0.89
N GLY A 555 -3.51 9.79 -0.38
CA GLY A 555 -3.34 9.99 1.05
C GLY A 555 -3.73 11.37 1.56
N ASN A 556 -3.60 11.52 2.87
CA ASN A 556 -3.87 12.76 3.60
C ASN A 556 -2.92 12.94 4.80
N ASP A 557 -2.76 14.20 5.20
CA ASP A 557 -2.12 14.65 6.45
C ASP A 557 -3.15 15.15 7.49
N ASP A 558 -4.44 15.15 7.13
CA ASP A 558 -5.58 15.44 8.01
C ASP A 558 -6.58 14.27 7.95
N PRO A 559 -6.83 13.55 9.08
CA PRO A 559 -7.76 12.42 9.12
C PRO A 559 -9.19 12.75 8.68
N GLU A 560 -9.59 14.01 8.69
CA GLU A 560 -10.96 14.42 8.35
C GLU A 560 -11.16 14.73 6.87
N VAL A 561 -10.12 14.62 6.04
CA VAL A 561 -10.15 15.03 4.64
C VAL A 561 -9.68 13.90 3.72
N THR A 562 -10.31 13.77 2.55
CA THR A 562 -9.98 12.72 1.56
C THR A 562 -9.81 13.31 0.16
N PRO A 563 -8.80 12.87 -0.61
CA PRO A 563 -8.72 13.16 -2.04
C PRO A 563 -9.82 12.42 -2.79
N LEU A 564 -10.28 12.99 -3.90
CA LEU A 564 -11.24 12.34 -4.82
C LEU A 564 -10.64 12.23 -6.22
N LEU A 565 -10.23 11.02 -6.60
CA LEU A 565 -9.74 10.72 -7.95
C LEU A 565 -10.92 10.35 -8.86
N ARG A 566 -11.06 11.06 -9.98
CA ARG A 566 -12.14 10.87 -10.95
C ARG A 566 -11.71 10.02 -12.13
N ASN A 567 -10.57 10.36 -12.74
CA ASN A 567 -10.07 9.62 -13.88
C ASN A 567 -8.54 9.66 -14.02
N ILE A 568 -8.04 8.67 -14.76
CA ILE A 568 -6.69 8.64 -15.33
C ILE A 568 -6.82 8.26 -16.81
N ALA A 569 -6.08 8.91 -17.69
CA ALA A 569 -6.05 8.60 -19.11
C ALA A 569 -4.62 8.58 -19.68
N LEU A 570 -4.34 7.59 -20.52
CA LEU A 570 -3.12 7.48 -21.31
C LEU A 570 -3.42 7.87 -22.74
N HIS A 571 -2.64 8.80 -23.28
CA HIS A 571 -2.73 9.23 -24.67
C HIS A 571 -1.57 8.61 -25.43
N PHE A 572 -1.89 7.76 -26.40
CA PHE A 572 -0.88 7.04 -27.17
C PHE A 572 -1.29 6.92 -28.64
N ASP A 573 -0.29 6.66 -29.47
CA ASP A 573 -0.50 6.39 -30.89
C ASP A 573 0.26 5.12 -31.29
N ASP A 574 -0.01 4.60 -32.49
CA ASP A 574 0.76 3.50 -33.07
C ASP A 574 2.24 3.86 -33.22
N ALA A 575 3.14 2.92 -32.94
CA ALA A 575 4.56 3.12 -33.20
C ALA A 575 4.86 3.06 -34.71
N LEU A 576 5.48 4.11 -35.26
CA LEU A 576 6.09 4.14 -36.60
C LEU A 576 7.10 3.00 -36.84
N ILE A 577 7.83 2.62 -35.78
CA ILE A 577 8.81 1.52 -35.74
C ILE A 577 8.52 0.69 -34.49
N SER A 578 7.84 -0.45 -34.66
CA SER A 578 7.34 -1.27 -33.55
C SER A 578 8.44 -2.00 -32.76
N GLY A 579 9.62 -2.21 -33.34
CA GLY A 579 10.79 -2.66 -32.58
C GLY A 579 11.52 -1.54 -31.83
N GLY A 580 11.05 -0.29 -31.94
CA GLY A 580 11.62 0.88 -31.28
C GLY A 580 12.80 1.51 -32.04
N VAL A 581 13.19 2.69 -31.58
CA VAL A 581 14.39 3.40 -32.03
C VAL A 581 15.26 3.67 -30.82
N THR A 582 16.53 3.24 -30.87
CA THR A 582 17.51 3.56 -29.83
C THR A 582 18.41 4.71 -30.24
N SER A 583 18.98 5.41 -29.27
CA SER A 583 19.88 6.55 -29.45
C SER A 583 21.17 6.42 -28.66
N ARG A 584 22.23 7.02 -29.20
CA ARG A 584 23.49 7.27 -28.50
C ARG A 584 24.10 8.58 -28.98
N ILE A 585 24.68 9.37 -28.08
CA ILE A 585 25.39 10.60 -28.42
C ILE A 585 26.90 10.45 -28.20
N PHE A 586 27.71 11.05 -29.08
CA PHE A 586 29.17 11.13 -28.94
C PHE A 586 29.69 12.53 -29.22
N PRO A 587 30.72 13.03 -28.50
CA PRO A 587 31.28 12.44 -27.28
C PRO A 587 30.29 12.56 -26.10
N ARG A 588 30.33 11.62 -25.14
CA ARG A 588 29.51 11.67 -23.91
C ARG A 588 30.11 12.53 -22.79
N GLN A 589 31.20 13.21 -23.09
CA GLN A 589 31.84 14.16 -22.17
C GLN A 589 32.23 15.41 -22.94
N ALA A 590 31.94 16.57 -22.36
CA ALA A 590 32.29 17.87 -22.92
C ALA A 590 32.79 18.82 -21.83
N GLY A 591 33.46 19.90 -22.25
CA GLY A 591 33.82 20.99 -21.34
C GLY A 591 32.57 21.79 -20.92
N PHE A 592 32.63 22.44 -19.75
CA PHE A 592 31.61 23.42 -19.38
C PHE A 592 31.71 24.63 -20.31
N ASP A 593 30.58 25.10 -20.81
CA ASP A 593 30.43 26.20 -21.77
C ASP A 593 31.25 26.01 -23.07
N SER A 594 31.55 24.76 -23.44
CA SER A 594 32.27 24.46 -24.68
C SER A 594 31.30 24.32 -25.85
N LEU A 595 31.62 24.95 -26.99
CA LEU A 595 31.05 24.62 -28.29
C LEU A 595 31.73 23.36 -28.81
N GLN A 596 30.97 22.28 -28.98
CA GLN A 596 31.48 20.95 -29.28
C GLN A 596 30.66 20.30 -30.40
N ALA A 597 31.33 19.56 -31.28
CA ALA A 597 30.67 18.73 -32.28
C ALA A 597 30.15 17.45 -31.63
N PHE A 598 28.87 17.15 -31.87
CA PHE A 598 28.21 15.94 -31.42
C PHE A 598 27.69 15.13 -32.60
N THR A 599 27.77 13.81 -32.48
CA THR A 599 27.11 12.85 -33.37
C THR A 599 26.01 12.17 -32.57
N TYR A 600 24.75 12.39 -32.95
CA TYR A 600 23.60 11.70 -32.40
C TYR A 600 23.18 10.56 -33.33
N VAL A 601 23.33 9.33 -32.86
CA VAL A 601 23.08 8.11 -33.64
C VAL A 601 21.70 7.58 -33.27
N LEU A 602 20.84 7.40 -34.27
CA LEU A 602 19.55 6.73 -34.20
C LEU A 602 19.65 5.34 -34.82
N LYS A 603 19.26 4.32 -34.09
CA LYS A 603 19.27 2.92 -34.54
C LYS A 603 17.88 2.31 -34.40
N PRO A 604 17.09 2.30 -35.49
CA PRO A 604 15.78 1.68 -35.49
C PRO A 604 15.88 0.15 -35.53
N THR A 605 14.94 -0.53 -34.90
CA THR A 605 14.76 -1.99 -35.06
C THR A 605 13.46 -2.25 -35.80
N PHE A 606 13.53 -2.36 -37.12
CA PHE A 606 12.34 -2.55 -37.95
C PHE A 606 11.76 -3.96 -37.85
N ARG A 607 10.43 -4.04 -37.85
CA ARG A 607 9.64 -5.25 -38.05
C ARG A 607 8.81 -5.14 -39.32
N PHE A 608 8.29 -6.27 -39.78
CA PHE A 608 7.42 -6.30 -40.95
C PHE A 608 6.18 -5.43 -40.72
N GLY A 609 5.94 -4.46 -41.60
CA GLY A 609 4.80 -3.54 -41.53
C GLY A 609 5.10 -2.17 -40.92
N ASP A 610 6.30 -1.96 -40.35
CA ASP A 610 6.69 -0.66 -39.81
C ASP A 610 6.73 0.41 -40.93
N GLN A 611 6.19 1.59 -40.62
CA GLN A 611 6.07 2.72 -41.56
C GLN A 611 7.44 3.38 -41.81
N GLY A 612 8.27 3.46 -40.78
CA GLY A 612 9.51 4.22 -40.78
C GLY A 612 9.30 5.71 -40.55
N PHE A 613 10.37 6.50 -40.76
CA PHE A 613 10.36 7.94 -40.49
C PHE A 613 11.19 8.69 -41.52
N ASP A 614 10.84 9.95 -41.78
CA ASP A 614 11.62 10.89 -42.61
C ASP A 614 11.84 12.24 -41.91
N ARG A 615 11.43 12.38 -40.66
CA ARG A 615 11.73 13.54 -39.82
C ARG A 615 12.33 13.09 -38.49
N VAL A 616 13.41 13.77 -38.09
CA VAL A 616 14.08 13.62 -36.80
C VAL A 616 13.99 14.95 -36.06
N GLN A 617 13.58 14.92 -34.80
CA GLN A 617 13.64 16.05 -33.87
C GLN A 617 14.53 15.68 -32.70
N ILE A 618 15.54 16.50 -32.39
CA ILE A 618 16.47 16.29 -31.27
C ILE A 618 16.39 17.51 -30.36
N GLN A 619 16.03 17.32 -29.11
CA GLN A 619 16.10 18.38 -28.10
C GLN A 619 17.58 18.72 -27.84
N VAL A 620 17.92 20.00 -27.94
CA VAL A 620 19.30 20.50 -27.84
C VAL A 620 19.40 21.61 -26.79
N PRO A 621 20.50 21.68 -26.02
CA PRO A 621 20.65 22.63 -24.91
C PRO A 621 20.85 24.07 -25.36
N SER A 622 21.17 24.28 -26.63
CA SER A 622 21.39 25.59 -27.26
C SER A 622 21.14 25.48 -28.76
N PRO A 623 20.82 26.60 -29.45
CA PRO A 623 20.73 26.61 -30.92
C PRO A 623 21.99 26.04 -31.55
N VAL A 624 21.82 25.12 -32.51
CA VAL A 624 22.94 24.42 -33.14
C VAL A 624 23.44 25.13 -34.39
N GLY A 625 24.73 24.96 -34.67
CA GLY A 625 25.35 25.28 -35.97
C GLY A 625 25.71 24.01 -36.74
N GLU A 626 26.11 24.16 -38.01
CA GLU A 626 26.65 23.12 -38.91
C GLU A 626 26.03 21.71 -38.71
N VAL A 627 24.98 21.40 -39.47
CA VAL A 627 24.31 20.09 -39.39
C VAL A 627 24.68 19.24 -40.60
N ALA A 628 25.20 18.04 -40.35
CA ALA A 628 25.43 17.01 -41.37
C ALA A 628 24.68 15.73 -41.00
N VAL A 629 24.18 15.02 -42.00
CA VAL A 629 23.39 13.81 -41.79
C VAL A 629 24.02 12.66 -42.55
N ARG A 630 24.14 11.49 -41.90
CA ARG A 630 24.49 10.24 -42.57
C ARG A 630 23.38 9.21 -42.41
N VAL A 631 23.10 8.48 -43.49
CA VAL A 631 22.21 7.33 -43.50
C VAL A 631 23.02 6.12 -43.97
N SER A 632 23.05 5.05 -43.18
CA SER A 632 23.90 3.87 -43.47
C SER A 632 25.39 4.22 -43.67
N GLY A 633 25.86 5.27 -43.00
CA GLY A 633 27.24 5.77 -43.12
C GLY A 633 27.53 6.63 -44.37
N ALA A 634 26.58 6.79 -45.29
CA ALA A 634 26.70 7.70 -46.44
C ALA A 634 26.14 9.08 -46.09
N GLU A 635 26.83 10.15 -46.49
CA GLU A 635 26.35 11.52 -46.29
C GLU A 635 25.14 11.81 -47.17
N VAL A 636 24.09 12.37 -46.57
CA VAL A 636 22.81 12.68 -47.21
C VAL A 636 22.47 14.15 -46.96
N ALA A 637 22.11 14.88 -48.02
CA ALA A 637 21.64 16.25 -47.89
C ALA A 637 20.19 16.26 -47.35
N PRO A 638 19.92 16.84 -46.15
CA PRO A 638 18.57 16.97 -45.63
C PRO A 638 17.74 17.95 -46.48
N LEU A 639 16.42 17.74 -46.56
CA LEU A 639 15.48 18.65 -47.23
C LEU A 639 15.34 19.97 -46.48
N SER A 640 15.33 19.91 -45.15
CA SER A 640 15.34 21.09 -44.29
C SER A 640 16.00 20.80 -42.95
N VAL A 641 16.65 21.81 -42.41
CA VAL A 641 17.19 21.81 -41.04
C VAL A 641 16.78 23.11 -40.38
N THR A 642 16.02 23.02 -39.29
CA THR A 642 15.46 24.18 -38.60
C THR A 642 15.43 23.98 -37.10
N MET A 643 15.65 25.06 -36.34
CA MET A 643 15.35 25.09 -34.92
C MET A 643 13.86 25.36 -34.69
N VAL A 644 13.20 24.48 -33.92
CA VAL A 644 11.80 24.62 -33.48
C VAL A 644 11.82 24.63 -31.95
N GLY A 645 11.66 25.81 -31.34
CA GLY A 645 11.84 25.97 -29.89
C GLY A 645 13.27 25.61 -29.48
N ASP A 646 13.39 24.62 -28.59
CA ASP A 646 14.65 24.03 -28.10
C ASP A 646 15.09 22.78 -28.87
N SER A 647 14.45 22.47 -29.99
CA SER A 647 14.66 21.23 -30.74
C SER A 647 15.21 21.49 -32.14
N LEU A 648 16.23 20.74 -32.52
CA LEU A 648 16.74 20.63 -33.88
C LEU A 648 15.84 19.68 -34.68
N GLN A 649 15.16 20.20 -35.70
CA GLN A 649 14.39 19.40 -36.66
C GLN A 649 15.17 19.19 -37.96
N VAL A 650 15.23 17.95 -38.42
CA VAL A 650 15.89 17.51 -39.65
C VAL A 650 14.91 16.68 -40.48
N ASP A 651 14.60 17.15 -41.68
CA ASP A 651 13.75 16.43 -42.65
C ASP A 651 14.65 15.73 -43.68
N LEU A 652 14.48 14.42 -43.83
CA LEU A 652 15.26 13.55 -44.70
C LEU A 652 14.61 13.44 -46.09
N PRO A 653 15.40 13.27 -47.17
CA PRO A 653 14.87 13.18 -48.53
C PRO A 653 14.13 11.87 -48.82
N GLU A 654 14.42 10.80 -48.06
CA GLU A 654 13.79 9.50 -48.20
C GLU A 654 13.36 8.95 -46.83
N ARG A 655 12.31 8.13 -46.83
CA ARG A 655 11.82 7.46 -45.62
C ARG A 655 12.76 6.34 -45.20
N ILE A 656 13.22 6.42 -43.95
CA ILE A 656 14.10 5.44 -43.34
C ILE A 656 13.30 4.22 -42.91
N GLN A 657 13.61 3.07 -43.51
CA GLN A 657 12.92 1.79 -43.24
C GLN A 657 13.88 0.64 -42.91
N ARG A 658 15.20 0.88 -42.92
CA ARG A 658 16.22 -0.16 -42.68
C ARG A 658 17.48 0.32 -41.98
N ASP A 659 17.87 1.57 -42.22
CA ASP A 659 19.18 2.08 -41.86
C ASP A 659 19.19 2.88 -40.55
N SER A 660 20.39 3.03 -39.97
CA SER A 660 20.64 4.00 -38.91
C SER A 660 20.80 5.40 -39.50
N VAL A 661 20.47 6.41 -38.69
CA VAL A 661 20.65 7.83 -39.01
C VAL A 661 21.64 8.43 -38.03
N GLU A 662 22.65 9.14 -38.51
CA GLU A 662 23.57 9.91 -37.69
C GLU A 662 23.35 11.39 -38.00
N VAL A 663 23.10 12.19 -36.96
CA VAL A 663 22.99 13.64 -37.07
C VAL A 663 24.18 14.25 -36.37
N GLU A 664 25.09 14.84 -37.13
CA GLU A 664 26.23 15.60 -36.65
C GLU A 664 25.83 17.07 -36.52
N PHE A 665 26.10 17.71 -35.38
CA PHE A 665 25.82 19.13 -35.15
C PHE A 665 26.76 19.76 -34.13
N LEU A 666 26.95 21.09 -34.21
CA LEU A 666 27.68 21.87 -33.20
C LEU A 666 26.70 22.42 -32.15
N ALA A 667 26.89 22.06 -30.89
CA ALA A 667 26.10 22.57 -29.76
C ALA A 667 26.98 23.04 -28.60
N ARG A 668 26.50 24.02 -27.85
CA ARG A 668 27.17 24.51 -26.63
C ARG A 668 26.59 23.83 -25.39
N ILE A 669 27.45 23.23 -24.57
CA ILE A 669 27.05 22.55 -23.31
C ILE A 669 27.24 23.48 -22.12
N GLN A 670 26.16 23.85 -21.43
CA GLN A 670 26.21 24.78 -20.29
C GLN A 670 25.63 24.18 -19.00
N ALA A 671 25.31 22.89 -19.01
CA ALA A 671 24.72 22.17 -17.87
C ALA A 671 25.32 20.76 -17.73
N ASN A 672 25.29 20.22 -16.52
CA ASN A 672 25.63 18.84 -16.23
C ASN A 672 24.51 18.19 -15.39
N ALA A 673 23.99 17.01 -15.74
CA ALA A 673 24.20 16.27 -16.98
C ALA A 673 23.23 16.80 -18.08
N THR A 674 23.67 16.91 -19.33
CA THR A 674 22.79 17.36 -20.44
C THR A 674 22.21 16.15 -21.18
N LEU A 675 20.89 15.96 -21.15
CA LEU A 675 20.19 14.91 -21.88
C LEU A 675 19.74 15.40 -23.26
N PHE A 676 19.93 14.56 -24.29
CA PHE A 676 19.45 14.79 -25.64
C PHE A 676 18.30 13.83 -25.96
N ASN A 677 17.07 14.29 -25.75
CA ASN A 677 15.86 13.57 -26.15
C ASN A 677 15.64 13.68 -27.66
N ALA A 678 15.00 12.69 -28.26
CA ALA A 678 14.67 12.75 -29.66
C ALA A 678 13.34 12.06 -29.98
N TRP A 679 12.74 12.52 -31.08
CA TRP A 679 11.52 11.97 -31.67
C TRP A 679 11.73 11.76 -33.16
N VAL A 680 11.09 10.74 -33.69
CA VAL A 680 11.00 10.48 -35.12
C VAL A 680 9.54 10.60 -35.57
N SER A 681 9.32 11.14 -36.75
CA SER A 681 7.99 11.34 -37.31
C SER A 681 8.01 11.24 -38.83
N VAL A 682 6.82 11.33 -39.41
CA VAL A 682 6.63 11.47 -40.84
C VAL A 682 6.24 12.90 -41.18
N VAL A 683 6.91 13.52 -42.15
CA VAL A 683 6.58 14.86 -42.64
C VAL A 683 5.12 14.91 -43.11
N GLY A 684 4.34 15.81 -42.49
CA GLY A 684 2.93 16.01 -42.81
C GLY A 684 1.96 15.15 -41.99
N GLU A 685 2.47 14.27 -41.13
CA GLU A 685 1.68 13.52 -40.16
C GLU A 685 1.88 14.11 -38.75
N GLU A 686 0.86 14.03 -37.91
CA GLU A 686 0.93 14.49 -36.51
C GLU A 686 1.60 13.45 -35.59
N LEU A 687 1.73 12.20 -36.06
CA LEU A 687 2.29 11.08 -35.32
C LEU A 687 3.79 11.29 -35.02
N GLN A 688 4.14 11.20 -33.74
CA GLN A 688 5.53 11.22 -33.28
C GLN A 688 5.84 9.99 -32.42
N GLN A 689 7.01 9.40 -32.68
CA GLN A 689 7.54 8.31 -31.89
C GLN A 689 8.81 8.73 -31.13
N GLY A 690 8.79 8.57 -29.82
CA GLY A 690 9.96 8.81 -28.96
C GLY A 690 11.11 7.83 -29.22
N VAL A 691 12.33 8.31 -29.01
CA VAL A 691 13.57 7.55 -29.13
C VAL A 691 14.12 7.23 -27.74
N ARG A 692 14.58 5.99 -27.53
CA ARG A 692 15.09 5.52 -26.24
C ARG A 692 16.63 5.55 -26.21
N PRO A 693 17.29 5.83 -25.09
CA PRO A 693 18.73 5.59 -24.99
C PRO A 693 19.05 4.10 -25.19
N GLU A 694 20.10 3.77 -25.96
CA GLU A 694 20.53 2.38 -26.19
C GLU A 694 20.98 1.68 -24.89
N GLU A 695 21.54 2.46 -23.96
CA GLU A 695 21.95 2.07 -22.62
C GLU A 695 21.68 3.23 -21.65
N GLN A 696 21.78 2.98 -20.34
CA GLN A 696 21.68 4.04 -19.33
C GLN A 696 22.67 5.17 -19.66
N HIS A 697 22.16 6.41 -19.75
CA HIS A 697 22.93 7.62 -20.10
C HIS A 697 23.60 7.58 -21.49
N ALA A 698 23.16 6.72 -22.41
CA ALA A 698 23.70 6.68 -23.78
C ALA A 698 23.49 7.98 -24.55
N SER A 699 22.44 8.73 -24.21
CA SER A 699 22.06 10.01 -24.84
C SER A 699 22.34 11.22 -23.93
N THR A 700 23.18 11.04 -22.92
CA THR A 700 23.55 12.08 -21.94
C THR A 700 25.01 12.47 -22.11
N VAL A 701 25.28 13.79 -22.09
CA VAL A 701 26.63 14.37 -22.07
C VAL A 701 26.92 14.88 -20.66
N PHE A 702 28.02 14.40 -20.10
CA PHE A 702 28.50 14.83 -18.79
C PHE A 702 29.60 15.89 -18.91
N VAL A 703 29.73 16.71 -17.88
CA VAL A 703 30.82 17.69 -17.73
C VAL A 703 31.68 17.26 -16.53
N PRO A 704 32.79 16.52 -16.76
CA PRO A 704 33.57 15.89 -15.69
C PRO A 704 34.05 16.86 -14.61
N SER A 705 34.35 18.12 -14.95
CA SER A 705 34.86 19.13 -14.00
C SER A 705 33.87 19.55 -12.90
N VAL A 706 32.59 19.19 -13.02
CA VAL A 706 31.54 19.41 -12.00
C VAL A 706 31.42 18.20 -11.07
N ALA A 707 31.72 16.99 -11.55
CA ALA A 707 31.56 15.73 -10.80
C ALA A 707 32.75 15.36 -9.90
N THR A 708 33.95 15.90 -10.14
CA THR A 708 35.18 15.59 -9.37
C THR A 708 35.63 16.70 -8.40
N GLY A 709 34.71 17.54 -7.91
CA GLY A 709 35.02 18.54 -6.87
C GLY A 709 35.70 19.81 -7.37
N GLY A 710 35.49 20.19 -8.65
CA GLY A 710 35.86 21.52 -9.13
C GLY A 710 34.95 22.61 -8.54
N SER A 711 35.49 23.80 -8.25
CA SER A 711 34.73 24.90 -7.66
C SER A 711 33.50 25.27 -8.51
N LEU A 712 32.32 25.31 -7.88
CA LEU A 712 31.04 25.70 -8.51
C LEU A 712 30.94 27.21 -8.76
N ILE A 713 31.76 27.99 -8.05
CA ILE A 713 31.87 29.45 -8.19
C ILE A 713 33.17 29.74 -8.93
N ARG A 714 33.09 30.18 -10.19
CA ARG A 714 34.25 30.39 -11.07
C ARG A 714 34.36 31.84 -11.52
N GLY A 715 35.53 32.24 -12.01
CA GLY A 715 35.74 33.59 -12.56
C GLY A 715 35.47 34.72 -11.55
N VAL A 716 35.78 34.49 -10.27
CA VAL A 716 35.52 35.48 -9.21
C VAL A 716 36.47 36.67 -9.35
N GLU A 717 35.92 37.77 -9.86
CA GLU A 717 36.56 39.08 -9.98
C GLU A 717 35.89 40.05 -9.01
N VAL A 718 36.69 40.65 -8.14
CA VAL A 718 36.23 41.59 -7.13
C VAL A 718 37.15 42.81 -7.13
N SER A 719 36.59 44.00 -7.12
CA SER A 719 37.36 45.25 -6.98
C SER A 719 38.23 45.19 -5.73
N PRO A 720 39.56 45.30 -5.85
CA PRO A 720 40.47 45.15 -4.71
C PRO A 720 40.45 46.37 -3.77
N LEU A 721 40.06 47.55 -4.28
CA LEU A 721 39.98 48.81 -3.56
C LEU A 721 38.90 49.69 -4.20
N PHE A 722 38.13 50.40 -3.39
CA PHE A 722 37.19 51.43 -3.84
C PHE A 722 37.09 52.58 -2.82
N THR A 723 36.64 53.74 -3.28
CA THR A 723 36.60 55.01 -2.55
C THR A 723 35.24 55.70 -2.69
N PRO A 724 34.24 55.41 -1.83
CA PRO A 724 32.89 55.96 -1.93
C PRO A 724 32.82 57.41 -1.43
N ASN A 725 33.57 58.30 -2.08
CA ASN A 725 33.67 59.73 -1.75
C ASN A 725 32.71 60.60 -2.60
N GLY A 726 32.03 60.01 -3.58
CA GLY A 726 31.05 60.64 -4.46
C GLY A 726 31.68 61.48 -5.58
N ASP A 727 32.94 61.22 -5.95
CA ASP A 727 33.62 61.92 -7.04
C ASP A 727 33.37 61.30 -8.43
N GLY A 728 32.64 60.19 -8.49
CA GLY A 728 32.30 59.45 -9.69
C GLY A 728 33.37 58.42 -10.11
N ILE A 729 34.45 58.25 -9.33
CA ILE A 729 35.58 57.38 -9.64
C ILE A 729 35.72 56.32 -8.54
N ASN A 730 35.55 55.05 -8.91
CA ASN A 730 35.65 53.91 -7.98
C ASN A 730 34.78 54.06 -6.73
N ASP A 731 33.60 54.66 -6.85
CA ASP A 731 32.68 54.84 -5.73
C ASP A 731 32.05 53.53 -5.24
N GLU A 732 32.11 52.47 -6.05
CA GLU A 732 31.54 51.16 -5.75
C GLU A 732 32.53 50.03 -6.03
N ALA A 733 32.50 48.98 -5.21
CA ALA A 733 33.21 47.74 -5.45
C ALA A 733 32.35 46.80 -6.31
N SER A 734 32.92 46.36 -7.44
CA SER A 734 32.26 45.42 -8.34
C SER A 734 32.61 43.98 -7.98
N ILE A 735 31.60 43.12 -7.92
CA ILE A 735 31.72 41.69 -7.62
C ILE A 735 31.08 40.91 -8.77
N ARG A 736 31.88 40.12 -9.50
CA ARG A 736 31.47 39.35 -10.68
C ARG A 736 31.98 37.91 -10.58
N PHE A 737 31.14 36.95 -10.96
CA PHE A 737 31.48 35.52 -10.97
C PHE A 737 30.50 34.74 -11.87
N VAL A 738 30.85 33.50 -12.18
CA VAL A 738 30.04 32.57 -12.98
C VAL A 738 29.72 31.34 -12.14
N LEU A 739 28.45 30.95 -12.11
CA LEU A 739 27.99 29.75 -11.40
C LEU A 739 27.85 28.58 -12.38
N ALA A 740 28.39 27.41 -12.00
CA ALA A 740 28.10 26.16 -12.69
C ALA A 740 26.74 25.62 -12.17
N LYS A 741 25.71 25.63 -13.01
CA LYS A 741 24.31 25.41 -12.57
C LYS A 741 23.96 23.92 -12.48
N VAL A 742 23.41 23.53 -11.33
CA VAL A 742 22.41 22.46 -11.18
C VAL A 742 21.19 23.15 -10.55
N GLU A 743 20.01 22.94 -11.12
CA GLU A 743 18.67 23.40 -10.71
C GLU A 743 18.57 24.44 -9.56
N ALA A 744 18.43 25.70 -9.97
CA ALA A 744 17.97 26.90 -9.25
C ALA A 744 18.26 27.06 -7.73
N ARG A 745 19.37 27.76 -7.40
CA ARG A 745 19.45 28.79 -6.34
C ARG A 745 20.39 29.93 -6.78
N GLU A 746 20.04 31.18 -6.47
CA GLU A 746 20.97 32.32 -6.60
C GLU A 746 22.07 32.23 -5.54
N ALA A 747 23.29 32.71 -5.84
CA ALA A 747 24.37 32.75 -4.85
C ALA A 747 24.13 33.89 -3.84
N ASP A 748 24.36 33.62 -2.55
CA ASP A 748 24.33 34.64 -1.51
C ASP A 748 25.67 35.39 -1.49
N VAL A 749 25.63 36.69 -1.77
CA VAL A 749 26.80 37.58 -1.69
C VAL A 749 26.69 38.47 -0.45
N SER A 750 27.66 38.34 0.45
CA SER A 750 27.69 39.05 1.74
C SER A 750 29.07 39.63 2.02
N ILE A 751 29.09 40.78 2.70
CA ILE A 751 30.31 41.47 3.14
C ILE A 751 30.43 41.32 4.65
N HIS A 752 31.62 40.96 5.10
CA HIS A 752 31.95 40.74 6.51
C HIS A 752 33.11 41.61 6.96
N ASP A 753 33.10 42.02 8.23
CA ASP A 753 34.29 42.57 8.88
C ASP A 753 35.30 41.45 9.23
N LEU A 754 36.51 41.82 9.67
CA LEU A 754 37.56 40.86 10.01
C LEU A 754 37.26 39.99 11.25
N SER A 755 36.20 40.31 12.02
CA SER A 755 35.71 39.45 13.10
C SER A 755 34.78 38.33 12.60
N GLY A 756 34.45 38.34 11.30
CA GLY A 756 33.52 37.41 10.66
C GLY A 756 32.06 37.86 10.72
N ARG A 757 31.76 39.00 11.35
CA ARG A 757 30.40 39.54 11.44
C ARG A 757 29.97 40.09 10.09
N GLN A 758 28.81 39.65 9.61
CA GLN A 758 28.20 40.19 8.39
C GLN A 758 27.82 41.66 8.62
N VAL A 759 28.23 42.53 7.71
CA VAL A 759 27.94 43.96 7.72
C VAL A 759 27.00 44.38 6.59
N ARG A 760 26.95 43.61 5.49
CA ARG A 760 26.07 43.89 4.35
C ARG A 760 25.71 42.61 3.59
N ARG A 761 24.47 42.50 3.11
CA ARG A 761 24.12 41.59 2.00
C ARG A 761 24.01 42.39 0.68
N VAL A 762 24.59 41.87 -0.39
CA VAL A 762 24.67 42.55 -1.70
C VAL A 762 23.76 41.85 -2.71
N ALA A 763 22.68 42.51 -3.12
CA ALA A 763 21.75 41.99 -4.12
C ALA A 763 22.35 42.07 -5.55
N ASP A 764 21.81 41.27 -6.47
CA ASP A 764 22.14 41.38 -7.89
C ASP A 764 21.32 42.52 -8.53
N GLY A 765 22.02 43.49 -9.15
CA GLY A 765 21.41 44.62 -9.85
C GLY A 765 21.03 44.34 -11.30
N GLY A 766 21.18 43.09 -11.78
CA GLY A 766 20.93 42.68 -13.17
C GLY A 766 22.17 42.76 -14.08
N SER A 767 23.20 43.51 -13.67
CA SER A 767 24.54 43.51 -14.27
C SER A 767 25.62 42.92 -13.36
N GLY A 768 25.22 42.31 -12.23
CA GLY A 768 26.08 41.77 -11.17
C GLY A 768 25.85 42.44 -9.81
N HIS A 769 26.74 42.14 -8.86
CA HIS A 769 26.68 42.64 -7.48
C HIS A 769 27.64 43.81 -7.29
N ASP A 770 27.14 44.95 -6.83
CA ASP A 770 27.94 46.16 -6.59
C ASP A 770 27.72 46.67 -5.16
N TRP A 771 28.81 47.09 -4.50
CA TRP A 771 28.79 47.51 -3.09
C TRP A 771 29.35 48.92 -2.91
N ASP A 772 28.57 49.77 -2.25
CA ASP A 772 28.80 51.21 -2.03
C ASP A 772 29.54 51.53 -0.71
N GLY A 773 30.02 50.52 0.01
CA GLY A 773 30.72 50.71 1.29
C GLY A 773 29.81 50.93 2.48
N ARG A 774 28.49 50.78 2.33
CA ARG A 774 27.54 50.93 3.42
C ARG A 774 27.11 49.59 4.02
N ASP A 775 26.70 49.61 5.27
CA ASP A 775 26.06 48.47 5.94
C ASP A 775 24.58 48.31 5.54
N ASP A 776 23.91 47.28 6.07
CA ASP A 776 22.46 47.05 5.84
C ASP A 776 21.57 48.21 6.35
N GLY A 777 22.08 49.05 7.26
CA GLY A 777 21.41 50.24 7.79
C GLY A 777 21.67 51.51 6.97
N GLY A 778 22.45 51.43 5.89
CA GLY A 778 22.80 52.56 5.03
C GLY A 778 23.91 53.46 5.59
N GLN A 779 24.58 53.07 6.68
CA GLN A 779 25.71 53.84 7.23
C GLN A 779 27.01 53.46 6.54
N LEU A 780 27.84 54.48 6.23
CA LEU A 780 29.15 54.27 5.62
C LEU A 780 30.08 53.59 6.62
N LEU A 781 30.72 52.50 6.19
CA LEU A 781 31.65 51.76 7.03
C LEU A 781 33.03 52.45 7.11
N PRO A 782 33.79 52.25 8.20
CA PRO A 782 35.12 52.83 8.34
C PRO A 782 36.13 52.24 7.34
N PRO A 783 37.23 52.95 7.01
CA PRO A 783 38.28 52.44 6.13
C PRO A 783 38.90 51.18 6.71
N GLY A 784 39.12 50.18 5.87
CA GLY A 784 39.61 48.88 6.32
C GLY A 784 39.44 47.79 5.27
N ALA A 785 39.90 46.59 5.63
CA ALA A 785 39.72 45.40 4.82
C ALA A 785 38.41 44.69 5.23
N TYR A 786 37.63 44.32 4.22
CA TYR A 786 36.38 43.58 4.34
C TYR A 786 36.47 42.29 3.53
N ILE A 787 35.73 41.26 3.97
CA ILE A 787 35.68 39.96 3.31
C ILE A 787 34.37 39.86 2.55
N CYS A 788 34.46 39.79 1.23
CA CYS A 788 33.35 39.39 0.36
C CYS A 788 33.26 37.86 0.37
N ARG A 789 32.12 37.34 0.83
CA ARG A 789 31.74 35.93 0.82
C ARG A 789 30.69 35.71 -0.26
N ILE A 790 30.96 34.78 -1.16
CA ILE A 790 30.01 34.31 -2.17
C ILE A 790 29.71 32.86 -1.81
N ALA A 791 28.45 32.55 -1.48
CA ALA A 791 28.04 31.23 -1.02
C ALA A 791 26.95 30.63 -1.91
N LEU A 792 27.11 29.34 -2.22
CA LEU A 792 26.17 28.56 -3.02
C LEU A 792 25.86 27.25 -2.29
N SER A 793 24.58 27.02 -1.99
CA SER A 793 24.11 25.72 -1.49
C SER A 793 23.83 24.78 -2.67
N ALA A 794 24.53 23.66 -2.75
CA ALA A 794 24.34 22.62 -3.77
C ALA A 794 24.11 21.25 -3.12
N ASP A 795 23.62 20.27 -3.89
CA ASP A 795 23.32 18.90 -3.40
C ASP A 795 24.56 18.17 -2.85
N VAL A 796 25.76 18.61 -3.26
CA VAL A 796 27.06 18.13 -2.80
C VAL A 796 27.61 18.88 -1.58
N GLY A 797 26.85 19.82 -1.00
CA GLY A 797 27.21 20.66 0.15
C GLY A 797 27.34 22.16 -0.18
N GLU A 798 27.55 22.99 0.84
CA GLU A 798 27.76 24.44 0.66
C GLU A 798 29.17 24.73 0.09
N GLN A 799 29.24 25.48 -1.01
CA GLN A 799 30.47 25.99 -1.59
C GLN A 799 30.60 27.48 -1.30
N THR A 800 31.81 27.91 -0.93
CA THR A 800 32.09 29.31 -0.62
C THR A 800 33.34 29.81 -1.32
N ALA A 801 33.30 31.05 -1.81
CA ALA A 801 34.46 31.78 -2.28
C ALA A 801 34.63 33.06 -1.45
N HIS A 802 35.87 33.38 -1.09
CA HIS A 802 36.21 34.58 -0.33
C HIS A 802 37.16 35.48 -1.12
N ARG A 803 36.92 36.80 -1.07
CA ARG A 803 37.81 37.83 -1.59
C ARG A 803 37.90 38.99 -0.60
N VAL A 804 39.04 39.68 -0.60
CA VAL A 804 39.23 40.88 0.23
C VAL A 804 38.90 42.11 -0.61
N ILE A 805 38.08 43.00 -0.06
CA ILE A 805 37.80 44.33 -0.60
C ILE A 805 38.36 45.34 0.38
N ASN A 806 39.18 46.27 -0.11
CA ASN A 806 39.64 47.39 0.71
C ASN A 806 38.72 48.58 0.50
N LEU A 807 38.25 49.18 1.60
CA LEU A 807 37.52 50.43 1.63
C LEU A 807 38.45 51.54 2.12
N ALA A 808 38.56 52.62 1.35
CA ALA A 808 39.27 53.84 1.74
C ALA A 808 38.42 55.07 1.38
N TYR A 809 38.71 56.24 1.93
CA TYR A 809 38.13 57.51 1.47
C TYR A 809 39.06 58.67 1.77
#